data_AF-A0A0L0C545-F1
#
_entry.id   AF-A0A0L0C545-F1
#
_cell.length_a   1.000
_cell.length_b   1.000
_cell.length_c   1.000
_cell.angle_alpha   90.00
_cell.angle_beta   90.00
_cell.angle_gamma   90.00
#
_symmetry.space_group_name_H-M   'P 1'
#
loop_
_entity.id
_entity.type
_entity.pdbx_description
1 polymer ?
#
loop_
_entity_poly.entity_id
_entity_poly.type
_entity_poly.pdbx_seq_one_letter_code
_entity_poly.pdbx_strand_id
1 'polypeptide(L)'
;MSTINDDNILITFDELCQLDKADIAVCVDKYSALRICEKSSAPPSEIYNIWVQKLFKAYDPKEFSCKDWQRIIQHLNKALQEFVKKVNTANNLPIKEVDQWWLDTQDLLKWLETIINLLDMIVMCLIITFVLEVIIKTCKFANKSNIKDLLTIQELLIIVINKSLLTMPINDANDFEGFNRVLTSLCDVGCLISSADIKATIETWRAVVKLSEKFNNCCSNFPVIKIENSSNTEMHWYEKAILGIFKELKQILQLYNRNITSSSDTLLQIAQFYLKILRLLINYSKIQIKTFPASKEFLEIYSFCLHEMWENKNPKIDLFIRKGLYEIFSQINNENSIVECLLQHFKYDVNNFESCELMLDYLKVKMEHCVNNRTNITADDVNVLLKFYNCLFEGPLIFVDKDKYGKILEKFVVLTALDSSYKLHKKLCEYVVDSAWIRAYTSMEILNMYYSYIFKHRKTDTVFKSLEFWIKMWNKLNKSDESLRQYKKLIEILLKTILYHTNTDKLQQNISNKYENIEIILLLSGKETDHCRQYLQTTLVENLNKLQKRHINVTCYTELLNLLEICKLKPQLINHNLQQCILNTFISLFSLADKELQKFREFINKTLRIFYLKHDKQLNDRLLLFLIEHEQQCFTIQSVFLMEFLLQQKPISTKLLQALQNSHIQQTTNLRVLLENTTINKDLIDLKVFQDLNKTLQQSSSPEMDLQQIRKKPRLDKGNFSNIKFILNDLNANTQKLLQIERSTFDANDIALIQVIRNNLDKCLNK
;
A
#
# COMPACT_ATOMS: atom_id res chain seq x y z
N MET A 1 35.51 38.71 -43.25
CA MET A 1 36.75 37.94 -42.94
C MET A 1 37.91 38.67 -43.56
N SER A 2 39.01 38.80 -42.83
CA SER A 2 40.35 39.11 -43.34
C SER A 2 41.31 38.15 -42.63
N THR A 3 42.38 37.73 -43.32
CA THR A 3 43.39 36.85 -42.75
C THR A 3 44.29 37.65 -41.83
N ILE A 4 44.16 37.44 -40.52
CA ILE A 4 45.12 37.94 -39.53
C ILE A 4 46.32 37.00 -39.56
N ASN A 5 47.48 37.52 -39.97
CA ASN A 5 48.75 36.79 -40.05
C ASN A 5 49.15 36.21 -38.67
N ASP A 6 50.08 35.24 -38.66
CA ASP A 6 50.60 34.64 -37.43
C ASP A 6 51.79 35.41 -36.81
N ASP A 7 52.24 36.48 -37.47
CA ASP A 7 53.46 37.22 -37.10
C ASP A 7 53.23 38.31 -36.05
N ASN A 8 54.19 38.45 -35.14
CA ASN A 8 54.33 39.49 -34.12
C ASN A 8 53.19 39.60 -33.08
N ILE A 9 53.09 38.58 -32.22
CA ILE A 9 52.67 38.81 -30.83
C ILE A 9 53.76 39.69 -30.16
N LEU A 10 53.49 40.98 -30.00
CA LEU A 10 54.46 41.98 -29.54
C LEU A 10 54.72 41.97 -28.02
N ILE A 11 53.87 41.29 -27.23
CA ILE A 11 53.84 41.34 -25.78
C ILE A 11 53.73 39.91 -25.25
N THR A 12 54.62 39.52 -24.34
CA THR A 12 54.65 38.21 -23.70
C THR A 12 53.60 38.08 -22.58
N PHE A 13 53.41 36.87 -22.08
CA PHE A 13 52.54 36.61 -20.93
C PHE A 13 52.99 37.39 -19.67
N ASP A 14 54.31 37.42 -19.40
CA ASP A 14 54.87 38.10 -18.22
C ASP A 14 54.76 39.63 -18.31
N GLU A 15 54.78 40.20 -19.52
CA GLU A 15 54.52 41.62 -19.75
C GLU A 15 53.02 41.95 -19.62
N LEU A 16 52.14 41.07 -20.13
CA LEU A 16 50.69 41.17 -19.92
C LEU A 16 50.31 41.07 -18.43
N CYS A 17 51.05 40.28 -17.63
CA CYS A 17 50.93 40.23 -16.17
C CYS A 17 51.25 41.59 -15.51
N GLN A 18 52.17 42.37 -16.08
CA GLN A 18 52.64 43.64 -15.50
C GLN A 18 51.74 44.84 -15.85
N LEU A 19 51.11 44.86 -17.03
CA LEU A 19 50.23 45.96 -17.45
C LEU A 19 49.04 46.17 -16.52
N ASP A 20 48.69 47.43 -16.25
CA ASP A 20 47.52 47.79 -15.45
C ASP A 20 46.21 47.76 -16.26
N LYS A 21 45.08 47.64 -15.57
CA LYS A 21 43.77 47.33 -16.20
C LYS A 21 43.32 48.38 -17.22
N ALA A 22 43.71 49.64 -17.02
CA ALA A 22 43.41 50.73 -17.94
C ALA A 22 44.29 50.68 -19.20
N ASP A 23 45.55 50.25 -19.06
CA ASP A 23 46.54 50.26 -20.14
C ASP A 23 46.42 49.03 -21.05
N ILE A 24 45.96 47.89 -20.51
CA ILE A 24 45.74 46.66 -21.29
C ILE A 24 44.87 46.90 -22.54
N ALA A 25 43.77 47.65 -22.41
CA ALA A 25 42.88 47.94 -23.54
C ALA A 25 43.47 48.94 -24.55
N VAL A 26 44.50 49.69 -24.18
CA VAL A 26 45.22 50.65 -25.04
C VAL A 26 46.39 49.96 -25.75
N CYS A 27 47.09 49.07 -25.05
CA CYS A 27 48.34 48.45 -25.51
C CYS A 27 48.16 47.06 -26.14
N VAL A 28 47.06 46.35 -25.87
CA VAL A 28 46.88 44.95 -26.27
C VAL A 28 45.51 44.73 -26.92
N ASP A 29 45.51 44.29 -28.18
CA ASP A 29 44.29 43.78 -28.83
C ASP A 29 43.73 42.56 -28.08
N LYS A 30 42.42 42.54 -27.85
CA LYS A 30 41.69 41.47 -27.15
C LYS A 30 41.91 40.07 -27.75
N TYR A 31 42.08 39.95 -29.08
CA TYR A 31 42.37 38.67 -29.73
C TYR A 31 43.82 38.23 -29.53
N SER A 32 44.75 39.18 -29.45
CA SER A 32 46.14 38.95 -29.07
C SER A 32 46.26 38.57 -27.59
N ALA A 33 45.55 39.26 -26.67
CA ALA A 33 45.48 38.87 -25.26
C ALA A 33 44.95 37.44 -25.08
N LEU A 34 43.92 37.06 -25.86
CA LEU A 34 43.41 35.69 -25.90
C LEU A 34 44.45 34.70 -26.44
N ARG A 35 45.11 35.00 -27.58
CA ARG A 35 46.19 34.18 -28.15
C ARG A 35 47.40 34.03 -27.21
N ILE A 36 47.74 35.06 -26.43
CA ILE A 36 48.81 35.04 -25.42
C ILE A 36 48.46 34.04 -24.32
N CYS A 37 47.23 34.09 -23.80
CA CYS A 37 46.76 33.11 -22.80
C CYS A 37 46.68 31.69 -23.37
N GLU A 38 46.16 31.52 -24.59
CA GLU A 38 46.03 30.21 -25.25
C GLU A 38 47.38 29.55 -25.60
N LYS A 39 48.42 30.33 -25.90
CA LYS A 39 49.78 29.85 -26.21
C LYS A 39 50.71 29.80 -24.99
N SER A 40 50.28 30.26 -23.81
CA SER A 40 51.11 30.30 -22.59
C SER A 40 51.33 28.92 -21.96
N SER A 41 52.53 28.70 -21.42
CA SER A 41 52.89 27.54 -20.60
C SER A 41 52.75 27.78 -19.08
N ALA A 42 52.25 28.96 -18.68
CA ALA A 42 52.13 29.39 -17.30
C ALA A 42 51.19 28.49 -16.45
N PRO A 43 51.29 28.55 -15.11
CA PRO A 43 50.33 27.93 -14.21
C PRO A 43 48.87 28.30 -14.55
N PRO A 44 47.94 27.33 -14.56
CA PRO A 44 46.51 27.61 -14.73
C PRO A 44 45.95 28.62 -13.74
N SER A 45 46.56 28.74 -12.55
CA SER A 45 46.26 29.74 -11.53
C SER A 45 46.55 31.17 -12.00
N GLU A 46 47.70 31.43 -12.60
CA GLU A 46 48.05 32.74 -13.14
C GLU A 46 47.16 33.11 -14.32
N ILE A 47 46.93 32.17 -15.25
CA ILE A 47 46.05 32.35 -16.41
C ILE A 47 44.63 32.75 -15.95
N TYR A 48 44.07 32.03 -14.96
CA TYR A 48 42.75 32.35 -14.40
C TYR A 48 42.72 33.75 -13.76
N ASN A 49 43.71 34.07 -12.91
CA ASN A 49 43.76 35.35 -12.19
C ASN A 49 43.86 36.55 -13.17
N ILE A 50 44.65 36.42 -14.26
CA ILE A 50 44.78 37.47 -15.29
C ILE A 50 43.43 37.72 -15.99
N TRP A 51 42.74 36.66 -16.41
CA TRP A 51 41.42 36.78 -17.03
C TRP A 51 40.42 37.46 -16.10
N VAL A 52 40.35 37.01 -14.84
CA VAL A 52 39.31 37.42 -13.89
C VAL A 52 39.57 38.78 -13.25
N GLN A 53 40.81 39.07 -12.83
CA GLN A 53 41.13 40.37 -12.25
C GLN A 53 41.34 41.46 -13.30
N LYS A 54 41.98 41.14 -14.43
CA LYS A 54 42.43 42.13 -15.42
C LYS A 54 41.58 42.10 -16.70
N LEU A 55 41.65 41.04 -17.51
CA LEU A 55 41.16 41.08 -18.90
C LEU A 55 39.64 41.32 -19.00
N PHE A 56 38.81 40.62 -18.22
CA PHE A 56 37.36 40.89 -18.19
C PHE A 56 37.03 42.34 -17.78
N LYS A 57 37.87 42.96 -16.94
CA LYS A 57 37.64 44.31 -16.42
C LYS A 57 38.26 45.42 -17.29
N ALA A 58 39.05 45.07 -18.30
CA ALA A 58 39.76 46.00 -19.18
C ALA A 58 38.99 46.33 -20.48
N TYR A 59 38.35 45.33 -21.09
CA TYR A 59 37.67 45.46 -22.39
C TYR A 59 36.14 45.64 -22.24
N ASP A 60 35.49 46.35 -23.17
CA ASP A 60 34.01 46.43 -23.20
C ASP A 60 33.41 45.03 -23.52
N PRO A 61 32.49 44.50 -22.70
CA PRO A 61 31.85 43.21 -22.98
C PRO A 61 31.15 43.10 -24.34
N LYS A 62 30.65 44.23 -24.89
CA LYS A 62 29.96 44.31 -26.19
C LYS A 62 30.90 44.14 -27.39
N GLU A 63 32.20 44.28 -27.17
CA GLU A 63 33.21 44.14 -28.21
C GLU A 63 33.54 42.67 -28.56
N PHE A 64 33.03 41.71 -27.79
CA PHE A 64 33.21 40.27 -28.02
C PHE A 64 31.93 39.63 -28.58
N SER A 65 32.07 38.78 -29.60
CA SER A 65 30.93 37.99 -30.05
C SER A 65 30.64 36.84 -29.07
N CYS A 66 29.42 36.29 -29.11
CA CYS A 66 29.05 35.09 -28.34
C CYS A 66 30.03 33.91 -28.58
N LYS A 67 30.61 33.79 -29.79
CA LYS A 67 31.63 32.76 -30.10
C LYS A 67 32.97 33.01 -29.40
N ASP A 68 33.31 34.27 -29.15
CA ASP A 68 34.55 34.63 -28.43
C ASP A 68 34.35 34.42 -26.93
N TRP A 69 33.19 34.78 -26.38
CA TRP A 69 32.79 34.39 -25.02
C TRP A 69 32.80 32.87 -24.81
N GLN A 70 32.27 32.08 -25.76
CA GLN A 70 32.34 30.62 -25.71
C GLN A 70 33.78 30.10 -25.69
N ARG A 71 34.71 30.69 -26.45
CA ARG A 71 36.14 30.33 -26.43
C ARG A 71 36.80 30.66 -25.10
N ILE A 72 36.59 31.87 -24.57
CA ILE A 72 37.15 32.31 -23.28
C ILE A 72 36.71 31.36 -22.17
N ILE A 73 35.40 31.08 -22.07
CA ILE A 73 34.86 30.18 -21.04
C ILE A 73 35.36 28.72 -21.25
N GLN A 74 35.50 28.23 -22.48
CA GLN A 74 36.09 26.92 -22.75
C GLN A 74 37.57 26.83 -22.35
N HIS A 75 38.36 27.88 -22.59
CA HIS A 75 39.77 27.94 -22.20
C HIS A 75 39.90 27.98 -20.66
N LEU A 76 39.16 28.85 -19.99
CA LEU A 76 39.12 28.92 -18.53
C LEU A 76 38.65 27.60 -17.89
N ASN A 77 37.68 26.91 -18.50
CA ASN A 77 37.26 25.59 -18.04
C ASN A 77 38.34 24.51 -18.18
N LYS A 78 39.20 24.58 -19.20
CA LYS A 78 40.38 23.70 -19.33
C LYS A 78 41.40 24.01 -18.23
N ALA A 79 41.73 25.29 -18.01
CA ALA A 79 42.63 25.71 -16.93
C ALA A 79 42.15 25.21 -15.55
N LEU A 80 40.85 25.39 -15.26
CA LEU A 80 40.18 24.86 -14.07
C LEU A 80 40.19 23.33 -13.98
N GLN A 81 40.07 22.59 -15.09
CA GLN A 81 40.22 21.13 -15.08
C GLN A 81 41.66 20.67 -14.83
N GLU A 82 42.66 21.37 -15.38
CA GLU A 82 44.08 21.03 -15.21
C GLU A 82 44.60 21.37 -13.81
N PHE A 83 44.16 22.49 -13.24
CA PHE A 83 44.36 22.81 -11.83
C PHE A 83 43.82 21.68 -10.93
N VAL A 84 42.55 21.29 -11.10
CA VAL A 84 41.92 20.20 -10.35
C VAL A 84 42.68 18.87 -10.50
N LYS A 85 43.26 18.56 -11.66
CA LYS A 85 44.14 17.38 -11.83
C LYS A 85 45.42 17.50 -11.00
N LYS A 86 46.13 18.63 -11.08
CA LYS A 86 47.36 18.88 -10.31
C LYS A 86 47.14 18.78 -8.80
N VAL A 87 46.06 19.36 -8.28
CA VAL A 87 45.69 19.29 -6.85
C VAL A 87 45.47 17.83 -6.40
N ASN A 88 44.74 17.02 -7.19
CA ASN A 88 44.50 15.60 -6.86
C ASN A 88 45.77 14.72 -6.85
N THR A 89 46.86 15.15 -7.50
CA THR A 89 48.13 14.40 -7.54
C THR A 89 49.13 14.81 -6.46
N ALA A 90 48.91 15.91 -5.74
CA ALA A 90 49.83 16.46 -4.76
C ALA A 90 49.25 16.36 -3.33
N ASN A 91 49.79 15.46 -2.51
CA ASN A 91 49.35 15.23 -1.12
C ASN A 91 49.64 16.40 -0.14
N ASN A 92 50.02 17.59 -0.60
CA ASN A 92 50.28 18.77 0.23
C ASN A 92 49.69 20.05 -0.39
N LEU A 93 49.29 20.97 0.50
CA LEU A 93 48.30 22.02 0.27
C LEU A 93 48.63 23.05 -0.82
N PRO A 94 47.74 23.26 -1.80
CA PRO A 94 47.61 24.49 -2.59
C PRO A 94 46.45 25.36 -2.10
N ILE A 95 46.11 25.34 -0.79
CA ILE A 95 44.95 26.06 -0.25
C ILE A 95 44.95 27.56 -0.63
N LYS A 96 46.13 28.21 -0.59
CA LYS A 96 46.26 29.62 -1.00
C LYS A 96 45.82 29.91 -2.44
N GLU A 97 46.00 28.97 -3.37
CA GLU A 97 45.56 29.15 -4.76
C GLU A 97 44.03 29.05 -4.86
N VAL A 98 43.40 28.15 -4.09
CA VAL A 98 41.95 28.02 -4.00
C VAL A 98 41.33 29.27 -3.34
N ASP A 99 41.93 29.76 -2.26
CA ASP A 99 41.49 30.99 -1.58
C ASP A 99 41.56 32.20 -2.53
N GLN A 100 42.63 32.32 -3.33
CA GLN A 100 42.76 33.38 -4.34
C GLN A 100 41.71 33.25 -5.44
N TRP A 101 41.46 32.05 -5.96
CA TRP A 101 40.42 31.82 -6.98
C TRP A 101 39.02 32.18 -6.49
N TRP A 102 38.75 32.01 -5.20
CA TRP A 102 37.49 32.45 -4.61
C TRP A 102 37.38 33.97 -4.45
N LEU A 103 38.44 34.65 -3.99
CA LEU A 103 38.48 36.11 -3.96
C LEU A 103 38.25 36.70 -5.36
N ASP A 104 38.93 36.14 -6.36
CA ASP A 104 38.78 36.51 -7.78
C ASP A 104 37.36 36.21 -8.29
N THR A 105 36.76 35.06 -7.93
CA THR A 105 35.36 34.73 -8.25
C THR A 105 34.38 35.73 -7.64
N GLN A 106 34.56 36.13 -6.37
CA GLN A 106 33.74 37.17 -5.75
C GLN A 106 33.90 38.50 -6.49
N ASP A 107 35.11 38.82 -6.94
CA ASP A 107 35.40 40.05 -7.68
C ASP A 107 34.87 40.04 -9.12
N LEU A 108 34.72 38.85 -9.74
CA LEU A 108 33.99 38.66 -10.99
C LEU A 108 32.50 38.94 -10.81
N LEU A 109 31.89 38.42 -9.73
CA LEU A 109 30.47 38.63 -9.43
C LEU A 109 30.13 40.09 -9.15
N LYS A 110 30.96 40.80 -8.38
CA LYS A 110 30.82 42.26 -8.16
C LYS A 110 30.89 43.05 -9.47
N TRP A 111 31.77 42.65 -10.39
CA TRP A 111 31.87 43.28 -11.70
C TRP A 111 30.63 43.00 -12.56
N LEU A 112 30.16 41.74 -12.61
CA LEU A 112 28.91 41.37 -13.29
C LEU A 112 27.70 42.19 -12.79
N GLU A 113 27.58 42.47 -11.49
CA GLU A 113 26.51 43.34 -10.98
C GLU A 113 26.53 44.77 -11.58
N THR A 114 27.71 45.31 -11.91
CA THR A 114 27.84 46.67 -12.46
C THR A 114 27.59 46.75 -13.96
N ILE A 115 28.00 45.73 -14.72
CA ILE A 115 27.89 45.71 -16.20
C ILE A 115 26.63 44.99 -16.71
N ILE A 116 25.75 44.56 -15.82
CA ILE A 116 24.67 43.59 -16.14
C ILE A 116 23.75 44.01 -17.29
N ASN A 117 23.49 45.32 -17.43
CA ASN A 117 22.63 45.90 -18.47
C ASN A 117 23.33 46.03 -19.84
N LEU A 118 24.59 45.58 -19.95
CA LEU A 118 25.43 45.68 -21.14
C LEU A 118 25.66 44.32 -21.82
N LEU A 119 25.21 43.23 -21.19
CA LEU A 119 25.42 41.84 -21.63
C LEU A 119 24.15 41.20 -22.18
N ASP A 120 24.30 40.37 -23.23
CA ASP A 120 23.24 39.49 -23.72
C ASP A 120 22.97 38.32 -22.77
N MET A 121 21.76 37.74 -22.80
CA MET A 121 21.37 36.66 -21.90
C MET A 121 22.27 35.42 -22.07
N ILE A 122 22.52 34.96 -23.30
CA ILE A 122 23.45 33.84 -23.54
C ILE A 122 24.84 34.08 -22.93
N VAL A 123 25.37 35.31 -22.97
CA VAL A 123 26.67 35.64 -22.36
C VAL A 123 26.59 35.62 -20.84
N MET A 124 25.55 36.22 -20.26
CA MET A 124 25.26 36.13 -18.82
C MET A 124 25.18 34.67 -18.35
N CYS A 125 24.46 33.81 -19.08
CA CYS A 125 24.33 32.39 -18.79
C CYS A 125 25.68 31.65 -18.87
N LEU A 126 26.53 31.95 -19.84
CA LEU A 126 27.86 31.35 -19.97
C LEU A 126 28.77 31.69 -18.78
N ILE A 127 28.83 32.96 -18.37
CA ILE A 127 29.68 33.39 -17.24
C ILE A 127 29.13 32.87 -15.91
N ILE A 128 27.80 32.86 -15.72
CA ILE A 128 27.16 32.27 -14.53
C ILE A 128 27.40 30.75 -14.45
N THR A 129 27.32 30.04 -15.58
CA THR A 129 27.66 28.60 -15.65
C THR A 129 29.13 28.37 -15.27
N PHE A 130 30.05 29.22 -15.73
CA PHE A 130 31.46 29.14 -15.36
C PHE A 130 31.70 29.34 -13.86
N VAL A 131 31.07 30.34 -13.23
CA VAL A 131 31.17 30.54 -11.78
C VAL A 131 30.61 29.34 -11.01
N LEU A 132 29.49 28.76 -11.46
CA LEU A 132 28.94 27.52 -10.88
C LEU A 132 29.91 26.33 -11.05
N GLU A 133 30.61 26.23 -12.17
CA GLU A 133 31.60 25.17 -12.41
C GLU A 133 32.86 25.32 -11.54
N VAL A 134 33.29 26.55 -11.23
CA VAL A 134 34.32 26.84 -10.21
C VAL A 134 33.84 26.39 -8.82
N ILE A 135 32.61 26.73 -8.41
CA ILE A 135 32.01 26.28 -7.14
C ILE A 135 32.01 24.74 -7.07
N ILE A 136 31.38 24.05 -8.04
CA ILE A 136 31.24 22.58 -8.08
C ILE A 136 32.60 21.86 -7.93
N LYS A 137 33.64 22.38 -8.58
CA LYS A 137 34.98 21.77 -8.55
C LYS A 137 35.75 22.11 -7.28
N THR A 138 35.67 23.35 -6.77
CA THR A 138 36.36 23.76 -5.53
C THR A 138 35.71 23.18 -4.27
N CYS A 139 34.39 22.92 -4.28
CA CYS A 139 33.66 22.18 -3.23
C CYS A 139 34.35 20.85 -2.84
N LYS A 140 34.98 20.16 -3.80
CA LYS A 140 35.64 18.86 -3.56
C LYS A 140 36.90 18.95 -2.69
N PHE A 141 37.43 20.15 -2.49
CA PHE A 141 38.65 20.43 -1.73
C PHE A 141 38.40 21.30 -0.49
N ALA A 142 37.15 21.68 -0.23
CA ALA A 142 36.78 22.61 0.84
C ALA A 142 36.88 21.95 2.23
N ASN A 143 38.02 22.16 2.90
CA ASN A 143 38.14 21.91 4.34
C ASN A 143 37.18 22.81 5.14
N LYS A 144 36.82 22.37 6.36
CA LYS A 144 35.81 23.04 7.21
C LYS A 144 36.08 24.52 7.52
N SER A 145 37.33 24.99 7.41
CA SER A 145 37.72 26.40 7.54
C SER A 145 37.15 27.28 6.42
N ASN A 146 37.05 26.74 5.22
CA ASN A 146 36.94 27.47 3.96
C ASN A 146 35.50 27.57 3.42
N ILE A 147 34.53 26.99 4.14
CA ILE A 147 33.11 26.97 3.76
C ILE A 147 32.53 28.40 3.66
N LYS A 148 33.02 29.36 4.45
CA LYS A 148 32.48 30.73 4.49
C LYS A 148 32.64 31.49 3.17
N ASP A 149 33.76 31.33 2.49
CA ASP A 149 34.06 32.07 1.25
C ASP A 149 33.23 31.51 0.09
N LEU A 150 33.02 30.19 0.08
CA LEU A 150 32.09 29.48 -0.79
C LEU A 150 30.64 29.97 -0.61
N LEU A 151 30.16 30.07 0.64
CA LEU A 151 28.83 30.61 0.96
C LEU A 151 28.70 32.08 0.52
N THR A 152 29.77 32.86 0.65
CA THR A 152 29.80 34.28 0.26
C THR A 152 29.71 34.45 -1.26
N ILE A 153 30.44 33.63 -2.03
CA ILE A 153 30.30 33.54 -3.51
C ILE A 153 28.87 33.15 -3.88
N GLN A 154 28.31 32.15 -3.21
CA GLN A 154 26.98 31.63 -3.47
C GLN A 154 25.88 32.68 -3.20
N GLU A 155 25.97 33.43 -2.10
CA GLU A 155 25.03 34.53 -1.82
C GLU A 155 25.10 35.63 -2.87
N LEU A 156 26.31 36.08 -3.25
CA LEU A 156 26.49 37.06 -4.34
C LEU A 156 25.96 36.55 -5.69
N LEU A 157 26.23 35.28 -6.02
CA LEU A 157 25.75 34.63 -7.24
C LEU A 157 24.22 34.54 -7.28
N ILE A 158 23.58 34.17 -6.15
CA ILE A 158 22.12 34.13 -6.02
C ILE A 158 21.53 35.54 -6.20
N ILE A 159 22.19 36.58 -5.69
CA ILE A 159 21.77 37.98 -5.90
C ILE A 159 21.85 38.36 -7.39
N VAL A 160 22.97 38.07 -8.09
CA VAL A 160 23.13 38.29 -9.53
C VAL A 160 22.03 37.55 -10.33
N ILE A 161 21.79 36.28 -10.03
CA ILE A 161 20.75 35.48 -10.69
C ILE A 161 19.35 36.08 -10.50
N ASN A 162 19.01 36.48 -9.27
CA ASN A 162 17.69 37.02 -8.93
C ASN A 162 17.42 38.40 -9.53
N LYS A 163 18.43 39.28 -9.57
CA LYS A 163 18.31 40.62 -10.17
C LYS A 163 18.19 40.57 -11.70
N SER A 164 18.81 39.58 -12.35
CA SER A 164 19.24 39.71 -13.75
C SER A 164 18.71 38.61 -14.67
N LEU A 165 19.04 37.33 -14.41
CA LEU A 165 18.53 36.23 -15.24
C LEU A 165 16.99 36.12 -15.16
N LEU A 166 16.39 36.54 -14.05
CA LEU A 166 14.93 36.61 -13.92
C LEU A 166 14.30 37.79 -14.67
N THR A 167 15.02 38.88 -14.94
CA THR A 167 14.45 40.11 -15.55
C THR A 167 14.67 40.23 -17.06
N MET A 168 15.79 39.74 -17.60
CA MET A 168 16.10 39.81 -19.05
C MET A 168 15.14 38.95 -19.90
N PRO A 169 14.74 39.35 -21.13
CA PRO A 169 13.91 38.51 -22.01
C PRO A 169 14.70 37.33 -22.62
N ILE A 170 14.06 36.17 -22.79
CA ILE A 170 14.62 35.04 -23.57
C ILE A 170 14.21 35.24 -25.03
N ASN A 171 15.17 35.44 -25.94
CA ASN A 171 14.87 35.84 -27.32
C ASN A 171 15.08 34.72 -28.34
N ASP A 172 16.04 33.82 -28.11
CA ASP A 172 16.34 32.71 -29.02
C ASP A 172 16.57 31.35 -28.33
N ALA A 173 16.86 30.33 -29.14
CA ALA A 173 17.13 28.98 -28.66
C ALA A 173 18.48 28.83 -27.93
N ASN A 174 19.45 29.72 -28.19
CA ASN A 174 20.75 29.72 -27.51
C ASN A 174 20.60 30.26 -26.09
N ASP A 175 19.90 31.40 -25.92
CA ASP A 175 19.52 31.95 -24.60
C ASP A 175 18.89 30.86 -23.73
N PHE A 176 17.93 30.13 -24.30
CA PHE A 176 17.22 29.01 -23.65
C PHE A 176 18.15 27.84 -23.28
N GLU A 177 19.10 27.47 -24.14
CA GLU A 177 20.10 26.43 -23.83
C GLU A 177 21.06 26.88 -22.71
N GLY A 178 21.52 28.14 -22.76
CA GLY A 178 22.34 28.74 -21.70
C GLY A 178 21.62 28.75 -20.35
N PHE A 179 20.33 29.09 -20.34
CA PHE A 179 19.49 29.08 -19.15
C PHE A 179 19.33 27.65 -18.57
N ASN A 180 19.18 26.65 -19.44
CA ASN A 180 19.15 25.23 -19.06
C ASN A 180 20.48 24.75 -18.43
N ARG A 181 21.63 25.22 -18.93
CA ARG A 181 22.95 24.95 -18.34
C ARG A 181 23.06 25.54 -16.92
N VAL A 182 22.65 26.81 -16.73
CA VAL A 182 22.61 27.46 -15.42
C VAL A 182 21.73 26.70 -14.42
N LEU A 183 20.52 26.29 -14.84
CA LEU A 183 19.62 25.45 -14.02
C LEU A 183 20.30 24.14 -13.61
N THR A 184 20.96 23.46 -14.55
CA THR A 184 21.67 22.18 -14.29
C THR A 184 22.77 22.37 -13.24
N SER A 185 23.64 23.36 -13.43
CA SER A 185 24.76 23.60 -12.52
C SER A 185 24.33 24.12 -11.14
N LEU A 186 23.22 24.87 -11.03
CA LEU A 186 22.63 25.22 -9.73
C LEU A 186 22.13 24.00 -8.95
N CYS A 187 21.56 23.00 -9.64
CA CYS A 187 21.12 21.77 -8.98
C CYS A 187 22.32 20.95 -8.46
N ASP A 188 23.42 20.91 -9.22
CA ASP A 188 24.67 20.27 -8.78
C ASP A 188 25.28 21.00 -7.57
N VAL A 189 25.27 22.34 -7.54
CA VAL A 189 25.71 23.16 -6.40
C VAL A 189 24.84 22.93 -5.15
N GLY A 190 23.51 22.95 -5.30
CA GLY A 190 22.58 22.71 -4.18
C GLY A 190 22.80 21.36 -3.52
N CYS A 191 22.93 20.30 -4.33
CA CYS A 191 23.23 18.95 -3.83
C CYS A 191 24.54 18.88 -3.01
N LEU A 192 25.57 19.64 -3.37
CA LEU A 192 26.85 19.66 -2.65
C LEU A 192 26.77 20.43 -1.33
N ILE A 193 26.16 21.62 -1.34
CA ILE A 193 26.17 22.56 -0.22
C ILE A 193 25.15 22.18 0.88
N SER A 194 24.22 21.27 0.58
CA SER A 194 23.35 20.59 1.55
C SER A 194 24.07 20.06 2.80
N SER A 195 25.33 19.66 2.66
CA SER A 195 26.19 19.13 3.73
C SER A 195 26.88 20.19 4.60
N ALA A 196 26.81 21.47 4.21
CA ALA A 196 27.62 22.55 4.76
C ALA A 196 26.79 23.67 5.42
N ASP A 197 25.72 24.16 4.75
CA ASP A 197 24.83 25.19 5.31
C ASP A 197 23.39 25.06 4.76
N ILE A 198 22.43 24.97 5.67
CA ILE A 198 21.00 24.82 5.36
C ILE A 198 20.40 26.12 4.78
N LYS A 199 20.78 27.30 5.26
CA LYS A 199 20.26 28.59 4.80
C LYS A 199 20.65 28.83 3.34
N ALA A 200 21.91 28.61 2.99
CA ALA A 200 22.40 28.81 1.62
C ALA A 200 21.84 27.75 0.63
N THR A 201 21.65 26.52 1.11
CA THR A 201 20.98 25.47 0.33
C THR A 201 19.51 25.84 0.05
N ILE A 202 18.79 26.39 1.04
CA ILE A 202 17.42 26.92 0.86
C ILE A 202 17.39 28.04 -0.19
N GLU A 203 18.28 29.02 -0.13
CA GLU A 203 18.32 30.10 -1.15
C GLU A 203 18.69 29.59 -2.54
N THR A 204 19.51 28.53 -2.64
CA THR A 204 19.82 27.87 -3.91
C THR A 204 18.58 27.23 -4.51
N TRP A 205 17.83 26.45 -3.73
CA TRP A 205 16.57 25.86 -4.21
C TRP A 205 15.48 26.92 -4.49
N ARG A 206 15.49 28.07 -3.81
CA ARG A 206 14.66 29.25 -4.17
C ARG A 206 15.05 29.81 -5.54
N ALA A 207 16.34 29.94 -5.83
CA ALA A 207 16.83 30.41 -7.13
C ALA A 207 16.46 29.43 -8.25
N VAL A 208 16.65 28.12 -8.04
CA VAL A 208 16.23 27.07 -8.98
C VAL A 208 14.74 27.20 -9.31
N VAL A 209 13.84 27.25 -8.32
CA VAL A 209 12.38 27.34 -8.58
C VAL A 209 11.99 28.56 -9.42
N LYS A 210 12.51 29.74 -9.10
CA LYS A 210 12.19 30.97 -9.86
C LYS A 210 12.68 30.88 -11.31
N LEU A 211 13.86 30.29 -11.52
CA LEU A 211 14.38 30.03 -12.87
C LEU A 211 13.51 28.98 -13.59
N SER A 212 13.13 27.88 -12.94
CA SER A 212 12.26 26.85 -13.52
C SER A 212 10.89 27.38 -13.93
N GLU A 213 10.29 28.27 -13.14
CA GLU A 213 9.03 28.94 -13.47
C GLU A 213 9.15 29.76 -14.76
N LYS A 214 10.20 30.57 -14.86
CA LYS A 214 10.50 31.36 -16.06
C LYS A 214 10.80 30.50 -17.28
N PHE A 215 11.60 29.45 -17.11
CA PHE A 215 11.94 28.48 -18.15
C PHE A 215 10.67 27.86 -18.75
N ASN A 216 9.78 27.35 -17.87
CA ASN A 216 8.51 26.75 -18.27
C ASN A 216 7.59 27.72 -19.02
N ASN A 217 7.54 29.00 -18.59
CA ASN A 217 6.76 30.04 -19.27
C ASN A 217 7.30 30.38 -20.68
N CYS A 218 8.56 30.07 -20.99
CA CYS A 218 9.14 30.24 -22.32
C CYS A 218 9.08 28.96 -23.18
N CYS A 219 8.92 27.78 -22.57
CA CYS A 219 8.82 26.49 -23.28
C CYS A 219 7.62 26.38 -24.24
N SER A 220 6.61 27.25 -24.14
CA SER A 220 5.51 27.30 -25.12
C SER A 220 5.88 27.94 -26.45
N ASN A 221 6.91 28.79 -26.48
CA ASN A 221 7.22 29.66 -27.61
C ASN A 221 8.36 29.12 -28.46
N PHE A 222 9.32 28.43 -27.84
CA PHE A 222 10.37 27.69 -28.53
C PHE A 222 9.91 26.24 -28.65
N PRO A 223 9.62 25.72 -29.87
CA PRO A 223 9.22 24.33 -30.03
C PRO A 223 10.35 23.46 -29.49
N VAL A 224 10.01 22.53 -28.60
CA VAL A 224 10.95 21.65 -27.88
C VAL A 224 12.09 21.25 -28.81
N ILE A 225 13.28 21.80 -28.54
CA ILE A 225 14.51 21.31 -29.15
C ILE A 225 14.47 19.81 -28.89
N LYS A 226 14.42 19.00 -29.96
CA LYS A 226 14.51 17.55 -29.80
C LYS A 226 15.79 17.33 -29.03
N ILE A 227 15.65 16.90 -27.77
CA ILE A 227 16.77 16.47 -26.96
C ILE A 227 17.25 15.22 -27.67
N GLU A 228 18.18 15.40 -28.59
CA GLU A 228 18.77 14.30 -29.33
C GLU A 228 19.38 13.37 -28.29
N ASN A 229 19.14 12.07 -28.46
CA ASN A 229 19.57 11.06 -27.51
C ASN A 229 21.10 10.94 -27.57
N SER A 230 21.82 11.90 -27.00
CA SER A 230 23.21 11.74 -26.60
C SER A 230 23.22 10.55 -25.66
N SER A 231 23.86 9.46 -26.11
CA SER A 231 23.74 8.14 -25.48
C SER A 231 24.59 8.01 -24.22
N ASN A 232 24.64 9.08 -23.41
CA ASN A 232 25.37 9.21 -22.17
C ASN A 232 24.37 9.43 -21.03
N THR A 233 24.68 8.87 -19.86
CA THR A 233 23.79 8.80 -18.70
C THR A 233 23.73 10.10 -17.88
N GLU A 234 23.61 11.25 -18.55
CA GLU A 234 23.54 12.55 -17.88
C GLU A 234 22.11 12.89 -17.47
N MET A 235 21.85 12.73 -16.16
CA MET A 235 20.55 12.93 -15.54
C MET A 235 20.07 14.38 -15.70
N HIS A 236 18.82 14.60 -16.11
CA HIS A 236 18.30 15.94 -16.42
C HIS A 236 18.17 16.82 -15.16
N TRP A 237 18.23 18.15 -15.32
CA TRP A 237 18.27 19.09 -14.19
C TRP A 237 17.09 18.96 -13.22
N TYR A 238 15.87 18.72 -13.71
CA TYR A 238 14.68 18.54 -12.87
C TYR A 238 14.75 17.23 -12.08
N GLU A 239 15.39 16.19 -12.62
CA GLU A 239 15.60 14.90 -11.95
C GLU A 239 16.66 15.02 -10.86
N LYS A 240 17.78 15.69 -11.16
CA LYS A 240 18.79 16.08 -10.18
C LYS A 240 18.18 16.88 -9.03
N ALA A 241 17.35 17.88 -9.34
CA ALA A 241 16.66 18.70 -8.34
C ALA A 241 15.72 17.88 -7.46
N ILE A 242 14.85 17.06 -8.06
CA ILE A 242 13.90 16.21 -7.34
C ILE A 242 14.65 15.21 -6.43
N LEU A 243 15.68 14.52 -6.93
CA LEU A 243 16.48 13.59 -6.12
C LEU A 243 17.29 14.29 -5.02
N GLY A 244 17.88 15.46 -5.30
CA GLY A 244 18.63 16.25 -4.32
C GLY A 244 17.74 16.62 -3.13
N ILE A 245 16.61 17.25 -3.43
CA ILE A 245 15.66 17.71 -2.40
C ILE A 245 15.04 16.54 -1.63
N PHE A 246 14.79 15.37 -2.26
CA PHE A 246 14.38 14.18 -1.51
C PHE A 246 15.48 13.67 -0.57
N LYS A 247 16.74 13.62 -1.01
CA LYS A 247 17.86 13.21 -0.14
C LYS A 247 18.02 14.14 1.07
N GLU A 248 17.90 15.45 0.86
CA GLU A 248 17.90 16.43 1.95
C GLU A 248 16.69 16.29 2.88
N LEU A 249 15.49 16.14 2.32
CA LEU A 249 14.26 15.91 3.10
C LEU A 249 14.38 14.67 3.98
N LYS A 250 14.94 13.56 3.45
CA LYS A 250 15.21 12.34 4.22
C LYS A 250 16.17 12.59 5.38
N GLN A 251 17.25 13.34 5.17
CA GLN A 251 18.21 13.70 6.23
C GLN A 251 17.55 14.58 7.31
N ILE A 252 16.77 15.59 6.92
CA ILE A 252 16.08 16.49 7.86
C ILE A 252 15.06 15.73 8.72
N LEU A 253 14.28 14.82 8.12
CA LEU A 253 13.31 13.99 8.84
C LEU A 253 14.01 13.00 9.79
N GLN A 254 15.15 12.43 9.40
CA GLN A 254 15.98 11.59 10.27
C GLN A 254 16.63 12.36 11.43
N LEU A 255 17.06 13.61 11.21
CA LEU A 255 17.57 14.49 12.27
C LEU A 255 16.46 14.90 13.26
N TYR A 256 15.25 15.15 12.74
CA TYR A 256 14.06 15.43 13.54
C TYR A 256 13.69 14.22 14.42
N ASN A 257 13.53 13.03 13.85
CA ASN A 257 13.07 11.85 14.60
C ASN A 257 14.04 11.42 15.72
N ARG A 258 15.34 11.73 15.58
CA ARG A 258 16.35 11.47 16.60
C ARG A 258 16.36 12.48 17.77
N ASN A 259 15.49 13.49 17.77
CA ASN A 259 15.35 14.51 18.83
C ASN A 259 16.66 15.24 19.21
N ILE A 260 17.62 15.38 18.29
CA ILE A 260 18.99 15.82 18.59
C ILE A 260 19.11 17.32 18.94
N THR A 261 18.09 18.14 18.64
CA THR A 261 18.19 19.62 18.77
C THR A 261 16.94 20.28 19.36
N SER A 262 17.15 21.39 20.06
CA SER A 262 16.10 22.32 20.53
C SER A 262 15.51 23.20 19.40
N SER A 263 15.60 22.75 18.15
CA SER A 263 15.19 23.47 16.93
C SER A 263 14.29 22.62 16.04
N SER A 264 13.45 21.78 16.65
CA SER A 264 12.45 20.93 16.01
C SER A 264 11.65 21.68 14.95
N ASP A 265 11.10 22.82 15.32
CA ASP A 265 10.15 23.58 14.51
C ASP A 265 10.80 24.20 13.28
N THR A 266 12.09 24.53 13.37
CA THR A 266 12.89 25.02 12.23
C THR A 266 13.08 23.92 11.19
N LEU A 267 13.50 22.71 11.60
CA LEU A 267 13.66 21.56 10.71
C LEU A 267 12.35 21.24 9.96
N LEU A 268 11.22 21.35 10.65
CA LEU A 268 9.89 21.11 10.09
C LEU A 268 9.46 22.19 9.09
N GLN A 269 9.76 23.46 9.34
CA GLN A 269 9.53 24.54 8.37
C GLN A 269 10.35 24.34 7.08
N ILE A 270 11.58 23.82 7.20
CA ILE A 270 12.44 23.49 6.06
C ILE A 270 11.87 22.28 5.29
N ALA A 271 11.44 21.22 5.98
CA ALA A 271 10.77 20.08 5.35
C ALA A 271 9.49 20.50 4.59
N GLN A 272 8.67 21.39 5.18
CA GLN A 272 7.50 21.96 4.51
C GLN A 272 7.87 22.83 3.29
N PHE A 273 9.01 23.54 3.34
CA PHE A 273 9.53 24.31 2.21
C PHE A 273 9.97 23.39 1.06
N TYR A 274 10.69 22.31 1.35
CA TYR A 274 11.10 21.30 0.37
C TYR A 274 9.92 20.54 -0.26
N LEU A 275 8.88 20.19 0.51
CA LEU A 275 7.65 19.62 -0.05
C LEU A 275 6.92 20.59 -1.02
N LYS A 276 6.94 21.90 -0.74
CA LYS A 276 6.40 22.92 -1.66
C LYS A 276 7.22 23.02 -2.95
N ILE A 277 8.55 22.98 -2.87
CA ILE A 277 9.43 22.96 -4.05
C ILE A 277 9.18 21.71 -4.89
N LEU A 278 9.19 20.52 -4.27
CA LEU A 278 8.96 19.26 -4.97
C LEU A 278 7.62 19.28 -5.73
N ARG A 279 6.53 19.76 -5.10
CA ARG A 279 5.23 19.91 -5.77
C ARG A 279 5.27 20.88 -6.96
N LEU A 280 6.07 21.95 -6.91
CA LEU A 280 6.26 22.86 -8.06
C LEU A 280 7.08 22.19 -9.18
N LEU A 281 8.21 21.57 -8.85
CA LEU A 281 9.06 20.88 -9.83
C LEU A 281 8.33 19.73 -10.53
N ILE A 282 7.51 18.97 -9.80
CA ILE A 282 6.68 17.87 -10.34
C ILE A 282 5.56 18.41 -11.24
N ASN A 283 4.98 19.58 -10.93
CA ASN A 283 4.04 20.24 -11.83
C ASN A 283 4.71 20.67 -13.15
N TYR A 284 5.94 21.17 -13.11
CA TYR A 284 6.69 21.54 -14.32
C TYR A 284 7.13 20.29 -15.12
N SER A 285 7.68 19.26 -14.47
CA SER A 285 8.16 18.05 -15.16
C SER A 285 7.04 17.29 -15.88
N LYS A 286 5.81 17.32 -15.36
CA LYS A 286 4.62 16.74 -16.01
C LYS A 286 4.28 17.32 -17.39
N ILE A 287 4.75 18.52 -17.70
CA ILE A 287 4.55 19.16 -19.01
C ILE A 287 5.54 18.60 -20.04
N GLN A 288 6.69 18.08 -19.60
CA GLN A 288 7.82 17.71 -20.46
C GLN A 288 8.09 16.20 -20.52
N ILE A 289 7.78 15.41 -19.48
CA ILE A 289 8.17 13.99 -19.35
C ILE A 289 6.99 13.11 -18.90
N LYS A 290 6.98 11.85 -19.34
CA LYS A 290 5.94 10.85 -19.05
C LYS A 290 6.15 10.02 -17.78
N THR A 291 7.26 10.26 -17.06
CA THR A 291 7.73 9.42 -15.95
C THR A 291 8.48 10.24 -14.89
N PHE A 292 8.21 9.95 -13.63
CA PHE A 292 8.79 10.52 -12.42
C PHE A 292 10.11 9.82 -12.04
N PRO A 293 11.22 10.59 -11.87
CA PRO A 293 12.57 10.03 -11.76
C PRO A 293 12.92 9.46 -10.37
N ALA A 294 12.11 9.74 -9.34
CA ALA A 294 12.47 9.56 -7.93
C ALA A 294 11.50 8.63 -7.18
N SER A 295 10.95 7.65 -7.88
CA SER A 295 9.87 6.79 -7.37
C SER A 295 10.26 6.01 -6.11
N LYS A 296 11.54 5.61 -6.00
CA LYS A 296 12.06 4.88 -4.85
C LYS A 296 12.29 5.80 -3.66
N GLU A 297 13.01 6.89 -3.86
CA GLU A 297 13.33 7.89 -2.83
C GLU A 297 12.07 8.51 -2.22
N PHE A 298 11.07 8.81 -3.04
CA PHE A 298 9.76 9.28 -2.58
C PHE A 298 9.09 8.27 -1.64
N LEU A 299 9.04 6.97 -2.03
CA LEU A 299 8.39 5.94 -1.22
C LEU A 299 9.20 5.61 0.04
N GLU A 300 10.53 5.61 -0.01
CA GLU A 300 11.39 5.49 1.18
C GLU A 300 11.15 6.62 2.21
N ILE A 301 10.80 7.83 1.74
CA ILE A 301 10.51 8.96 2.63
C ILE A 301 9.06 8.92 3.14
N TYR A 302 8.11 8.51 2.28
CA TYR A 302 6.72 8.34 2.68
C TYR A 302 6.59 7.22 3.74
N SER A 303 7.30 6.09 3.56
CA SER A 303 7.35 5.00 4.53
C SER A 303 8.10 5.37 5.81
N PHE A 304 9.25 6.04 5.72
CA PHE A 304 9.93 6.59 6.90
C PHE A 304 9.00 7.47 7.76
N CYS A 305 8.17 8.31 7.12
CA CYS A 305 7.15 9.07 7.83
C CYS A 305 6.09 8.15 8.47
N LEU A 306 5.46 7.29 7.66
CA LEU A 306 4.41 6.34 8.09
C LEU A 306 4.77 5.52 9.33
N HIS A 307 6.02 5.05 9.39
CA HIS A 307 6.49 4.10 10.39
C HIS A 307 7.24 4.80 11.53
N GLU A 308 8.41 5.37 11.22
CA GLU A 308 9.35 5.79 12.25
C GLU A 308 8.94 7.09 12.95
N MET A 309 8.15 7.95 12.28
CA MET A 309 7.74 9.24 12.83
C MET A 309 6.33 9.24 13.45
N TRP A 310 5.36 8.47 12.93
CA TRP A 310 3.95 8.65 13.31
C TRP A 310 3.53 7.95 14.60
N GLU A 311 4.34 7.02 15.13
CA GLU A 311 4.18 6.56 16.51
C GLU A 311 4.58 7.64 17.54
N ASN A 312 5.42 8.61 17.14
CA ASN A 312 5.90 9.71 17.97
C ASN A 312 4.96 10.94 17.90
N LYS A 313 4.29 11.23 19.01
CA LYS A 313 3.04 12.00 19.08
C LYS A 313 3.21 13.53 18.93
N ASN A 314 3.32 14.04 17.69
CA ASN A 314 3.17 15.48 17.41
C ASN A 314 2.16 15.79 16.26
N PRO A 315 0.84 15.71 16.53
CA PRO A 315 -0.18 15.55 15.49
C PRO A 315 -0.47 16.80 14.64
N LYS A 316 -0.12 18.01 15.09
CA LYS A 316 -0.34 19.23 14.29
C LYS A 316 0.66 19.38 13.14
N ILE A 317 1.88 18.91 13.37
CA ILE A 317 3.02 19.03 12.47
C ILE A 317 2.99 17.92 11.42
N ASP A 318 2.74 16.69 11.87
CA ASP A 318 2.54 15.52 11.01
C ASP A 318 1.55 15.83 9.87
N LEU A 319 0.38 16.38 10.23
CA LEU A 319 -0.67 16.76 9.28
C LEU A 319 -0.16 17.52 8.05
N PHE A 320 0.82 18.43 8.20
CA PHE A 320 1.37 19.21 7.08
C PHE A 320 2.37 18.41 6.23
N ILE A 321 3.22 17.59 6.84
CA ILE A 321 4.19 16.75 6.13
C ILE A 321 3.46 15.61 5.41
N ARG A 322 2.57 14.89 6.11
CA ARG A 322 1.68 13.89 5.51
C ARG A 322 0.84 14.48 4.39
N LYS A 323 0.26 15.68 4.56
CA LYS A 323 -0.50 16.34 3.48
C LYS A 323 0.38 16.68 2.27
N GLY A 324 1.58 17.23 2.46
CA GLY A 324 2.49 17.54 1.34
C GLY A 324 2.92 16.28 0.58
N LEU A 325 3.26 15.21 1.30
CA LEU A 325 3.58 13.91 0.71
C LEU A 325 2.38 13.27 0.01
N TYR A 326 1.17 13.33 0.59
CA TYR A 326 -0.08 12.84 -0.01
C TYR A 326 -0.46 13.64 -1.27
N GLU A 327 -0.29 14.96 -1.26
CA GLU A 327 -0.47 15.81 -2.45
C GLU A 327 0.49 15.38 -3.57
N ILE A 328 1.77 15.17 -3.27
CA ILE A 328 2.74 14.62 -4.24
C ILE A 328 2.32 13.22 -4.70
N PHE A 329 1.88 12.34 -3.80
CA PHE A 329 1.42 10.99 -4.16
C PHE A 329 0.24 11.04 -5.15
N SER A 330 -0.72 11.93 -4.90
CA SER A 330 -1.88 12.17 -5.76
C SER A 330 -1.53 12.68 -7.15
N GLN A 331 -0.30 13.18 -7.34
CA GLN A 331 0.22 13.57 -8.64
C GLN A 331 0.90 12.42 -9.40
N ILE A 332 1.46 11.41 -8.72
CA ILE A 332 2.32 10.37 -9.34
C ILE A 332 1.78 8.93 -9.20
N ASN A 333 0.64 8.72 -8.54
CA ASN A 333 -0.02 7.42 -8.29
C ASN A 333 -0.36 6.57 -9.53
N ASN A 334 -0.34 7.18 -10.73
CA ASN A 334 -0.67 6.52 -11.99
C ASN A 334 0.56 5.91 -12.67
N GLU A 335 1.76 6.08 -12.10
CA GLU A 335 3.00 5.64 -12.74
C GLU A 335 3.41 4.20 -12.42
N ASN A 336 3.90 3.51 -13.44
CA ASN A 336 4.34 2.11 -13.34
C ASN A 336 5.50 1.94 -12.34
N SER A 337 6.46 2.86 -12.31
CA SER A 337 7.59 2.87 -11.38
C SER A 337 7.15 2.97 -9.92
N ILE A 338 6.20 3.85 -9.62
CA ILE A 338 5.56 3.97 -8.30
C ILE A 338 4.81 2.68 -7.95
N VAL A 339 4.01 2.14 -8.88
CA VAL A 339 3.26 0.89 -8.67
C VAL A 339 4.17 -0.32 -8.43
N GLU A 340 5.29 -0.42 -9.13
CA GLU A 340 6.26 -1.51 -8.96
C GLU A 340 7.00 -1.40 -7.64
N CYS A 341 7.44 -0.20 -7.24
CA CYS A 341 8.07 0.01 -5.93
C CYS A 341 7.08 -0.24 -4.78
N LEU A 342 5.81 0.18 -4.90
CA LEU A 342 4.75 -0.16 -3.95
C LEU A 342 4.54 -1.68 -3.83
N LEU A 343 4.48 -2.41 -4.95
CA LEU A 343 4.33 -3.87 -4.96
C LEU A 343 5.55 -4.61 -4.40
N GLN A 344 6.75 -4.03 -4.48
CA GLN A 344 7.95 -4.57 -3.83
C GLN A 344 7.92 -4.31 -2.32
N HIS A 345 7.59 -3.09 -1.91
CA HIS A 345 7.46 -2.70 -0.50
C HIS A 345 6.43 -3.60 0.22
N PHE A 346 5.19 -3.67 -0.28
CA PHE A 346 4.16 -4.51 0.35
C PHE A 346 4.50 -6.00 0.41
N LYS A 347 5.33 -6.55 -0.50
CA LYS A 347 5.80 -7.93 -0.41
C LYS A 347 6.80 -8.17 0.72
N TYR A 348 7.56 -7.14 1.09
CA TYR A 348 8.38 -7.13 2.29
C TYR A 348 7.49 -6.95 3.53
N ASP A 349 6.63 -5.94 3.51
CA ASP A 349 5.86 -5.49 4.68
C ASP A 349 4.73 -6.44 5.09
N VAL A 350 4.14 -7.21 4.17
CA VAL A 350 3.07 -8.18 4.49
C VAL A 350 3.56 -9.24 5.49
N ASN A 351 4.87 -9.42 5.67
CA ASN A 351 5.45 -10.29 6.70
C ASN A 351 5.45 -9.65 8.10
N ASN A 352 5.53 -8.32 8.21
CA ASN A 352 5.59 -7.55 9.47
C ASN A 352 4.24 -6.88 9.82
N PHE A 353 3.39 -6.67 8.81
CA PHE A 353 2.08 -6.03 8.87
C PHE A 353 2.04 -4.50 9.14
N GLU A 354 3.20 -3.84 9.11
CA GLU A 354 3.33 -2.40 9.43
C GLU A 354 2.68 -1.47 8.38
N SER A 355 2.74 -1.79 7.08
CA SER A 355 2.54 -0.82 5.97
C SER A 355 1.17 -0.73 5.32
N CYS A 356 0.12 -1.26 5.96
CA CYS A 356 -1.24 -1.15 5.41
C CYS A 356 -1.73 0.31 5.24
N GLU A 357 -1.14 1.27 5.96
CA GLU A 357 -1.47 2.70 5.82
C GLU A 357 -1.04 3.30 4.46
N LEU A 358 0.12 2.90 3.90
CA LEU A 358 0.53 3.35 2.55
C LEU A 358 -0.43 2.83 1.48
N MET A 359 -0.91 1.60 1.65
CA MET A 359 -1.89 0.98 0.76
C MET A 359 -3.27 1.66 0.89
N LEU A 360 -3.68 2.01 2.10
CA LEU A 360 -4.91 2.78 2.34
C LEU A 360 -4.84 4.17 1.70
N ASP A 361 -3.72 4.88 1.81
CA ASP A 361 -3.51 6.15 1.13
C ASP A 361 -3.51 5.97 -0.40
N TYR A 362 -2.87 4.94 -0.97
CA TYR A 362 -2.91 4.66 -2.41
C TYR A 362 -4.33 4.40 -2.94
N LEU A 363 -5.09 3.52 -2.26
CA LEU A 363 -6.48 3.21 -2.62
C LEU A 363 -7.38 4.45 -2.51
N LYS A 364 -7.17 5.26 -1.47
CA LYS A 364 -7.89 6.51 -1.24
C LYS A 364 -7.59 7.53 -2.35
N VAL A 365 -6.32 7.72 -2.73
CA VAL A 365 -5.93 8.59 -3.86
C VAL A 365 -6.59 8.13 -5.17
N LYS A 366 -6.57 6.83 -5.48
CA LYS A 366 -7.23 6.28 -6.69
C LYS A 366 -8.74 6.55 -6.69
N MET A 367 -9.41 6.38 -5.55
CA MET A 367 -10.83 6.73 -5.41
C MET A 367 -11.09 8.23 -5.57
N GLU A 368 -10.32 9.09 -4.91
CA GLU A 368 -10.47 10.54 -4.97
C GLU A 368 -10.26 11.07 -6.39
N HIS A 369 -9.28 10.53 -7.13
CA HIS A 369 -9.07 10.87 -8.54
C HIS A 369 -10.30 10.55 -9.41
N CYS A 370 -10.88 9.35 -9.25
CA CYS A 370 -12.09 8.95 -9.97
C CYS A 370 -13.33 9.78 -9.59
N VAL A 371 -13.53 10.05 -8.30
CA VAL A 371 -14.68 10.85 -7.82
C VAL A 371 -14.58 12.31 -8.28
N ASN A 372 -13.42 12.94 -8.13
CA ASN A 372 -13.22 14.35 -8.48
C ASN A 372 -13.31 14.58 -9.99
N ASN A 373 -12.70 13.72 -10.79
CA ASN A 373 -12.73 13.82 -12.26
C ASN A 373 -13.98 13.20 -12.89
N ARG A 374 -14.87 12.59 -12.09
CA ARG A 374 -16.06 11.83 -12.52
C ARG A 374 -15.73 10.72 -13.53
N THR A 375 -14.56 10.10 -13.39
CA THR A 375 -14.07 9.02 -14.24
C THR A 375 -14.20 7.66 -13.57
N ASN A 376 -14.50 6.63 -14.37
CA ASN A 376 -14.38 5.23 -13.94
C ASN A 376 -12.90 4.82 -13.89
N ILE A 377 -12.56 3.75 -13.14
CA ILE A 377 -11.20 3.20 -13.17
C ILE A 377 -10.88 2.57 -14.54
N THR A 378 -9.64 2.70 -14.99
CA THR A 378 -9.22 2.17 -16.30
C THR A 378 -9.00 0.65 -16.26
N ALA A 379 -8.85 0.04 -17.44
CA ALA A 379 -8.50 -1.37 -17.56
C ALA A 379 -7.17 -1.71 -16.86
N ASP A 380 -6.22 -0.78 -16.85
CA ASP A 380 -4.91 -0.97 -16.24
C ASP A 380 -4.91 -0.67 -14.74
N ASP A 381 -5.72 0.28 -14.27
CA ASP A 381 -6.02 0.42 -12.84
C ASP A 381 -6.57 -0.89 -12.25
N VAL A 382 -7.50 -1.57 -12.94
CA VAL A 382 -8.01 -2.87 -12.49
C VAL A 382 -6.90 -3.93 -12.44
N ASN A 383 -6.02 -3.98 -13.45
CA ASN A 383 -4.87 -4.90 -13.46
C ASN A 383 -3.94 -4.65 -12.25
N VAL A 384 -3.70 -3.38 -11.90
CA VAL A 384 -2.87 -2.97 -10.77
C VAL A 384 -3.54 -3.27 -9.43
N LEU A 385 -4.83 -2.92 -9.27
CA LEU A 385 -5.62 -3.23 -8.07
C LEU A 385 -5.68 -4.74 -7.81
N LEU A 386 -5.76 -5.56 -8.86
CA LEU A 386 -5.68 -7.01 -8.73
C LEU A 386 -4.29 -7.52 -8.32
N LYS A 387 -3.19 -6.88 -8.75
CA LYS A 387 -1.84 -7.22 -8.23
C LYS A 387 -1.77 -6.98 -6.72
N PHE A 388 -2.20 -5.80 -6.25
CA PHE A 388 -2.22 -5.47 -4.82
C PHE A 388 -3.15 -6.39 -4.01
N TYR A 389 -4.37 -6.65 -4.52
CA TYR A 389 -5.33 -7.56 -3.90
C TYR A 389 -4.72 -8.94 -3.63
N ASN A 390 -3.99 -9.50 -4.60
CA ASN A 390 -3.38 -10.81 -4.45
C ASN A 390 -2.24 -10.83 -3.42
N CYS A 391 -1.50 -9.72 -3.23
CA CYS A 391 -0.44 -9.64 -2.22
C CYS A 391 -1.03 -9.46 -0.80
N LEU A 392 -2.01 -8.57 -0.63
CA LEU A 392 -2.66 -8.31 0.67
C LEU A 392 -3.33 -9.54 1.28
N PHE A 393 -3.98 -10.34 0.44
CA PHE A 393 -4.81 -11.48 0.86
C PHE A 393 -4.12 -12.84 0.66
N GLU A 394 -2.79 -12.84 0.52
CA GLU A 394 -1.97 -14.06 0.46
C GLU A 394 -1.89 -14.76 1.83
N GLY A 395 -1.77 -13.99 2.92
CA GLY A 395 -1.62 -14.49 4.29
C GLY A 395 -2.68 -13.97 5.28
N PRO A 396 -2.76 -14.55 6.50
CA PRO A 396 -3.80 -14.23 7.49
C PRO A 396 -3.52 -12.96 8.32
N LEU A 397 -2.35 -12.33 8.18
CA LEU A 397 -1.95 -11.17 8.99
C LEU A 397 -2.89 -9.96 8.80
N ILE A 398 -3.56 -9.88 7.65
CA ILE A 398 -4.61 -8.89 7.35
C ILE A 398 -5.78 -8.88 8.35
N PHE A 399 -5.98 -9.96 9.12
CA PHE A 399 -7.04 -10.05 10.14
C PHE A 399 -6.58 -9.62 11.55
N VAL A 400 -5.32 -9.20 11.74
CA VAL A 400 -4.80 -8.74 13.04
C VAL A 400 -5.39 -7.36 13.39
N ASP A 401 -5.44 -6.43 12.44
CA ASP A 401 -6.06 -5.11 12.60
C ASP A 401 -7.43 -5.07 11.92
N LYS A 402 -8.49 -5.24 12.72
CA LYS A 402 -9.89 -5.22 12.27
C LYS A 402 -10.25 -3.93 11.54
N ASP A 403 -9.72 -2.80 11.99
CA ASP A 403 -10.15 -1.47 11.52
C ASP A 403 -9.44 -1.11 10.22
N LYS A 404 -8.15 -1.45 10.06
CA LYS A 404 -7.48 -1.41 8.75
C LYS A 404 -8.10 -2.40 7.77
N TYR A 405 -8.45 -3.62 8.20
CA TYR A 405 -9.15 -4.58 7.35
C TYR A 405 -10.48 -4.02 6.83
N GLY A 406 -11.34 -3.50 7.72
CA GLY A 406 -12.61 -2.87 7.35
C GLY A 406 -12.44 -1.74 6.34
N LYS A 407 -11.50 -0.80 6.60
CA LYS A 407 -11.18 0.29 5.65
C LYS A 407 -10.74 -0.25 4.29
N ILE A 408 -9.90 -1.28 4.23
CA ILE A 408 -9.43 -1.89 2.96
C ILE A 408 -10.62 -2.50 2.19
N LEU A 409 -11.52 -3.23 2.86
CA LEU A 409 -12.73 -3.76 2.23
C LEU A 409 -13.58 -2.63 1.64
N GLU A 410 -13.87 -1.56 2.39
CA GLU A 410 -14.63 -0.40 1.91
C GLU A 410 -14.03 0.22 0.64
N LYS A 411 -12.70 0.39 0.59
CA LYS A 411 -12.03 0.90 -0.61
C LYS A 411 -12.22 -0.02 -1.81
N PHE A 412 -12.03 -1.33 -1.64
CA PHE A 412 -12.26 -2.30 -2.72
C PHE A 412 -13.73 -2.37 -3.17
N VAL A 413 -14.70 -2.21 -2.26
CA VAL A 413 -16.13 -2.14 -2.59
C VAL A 413 -16.42 -0.94 -3.49
N VAL A 414 -15.93 0.26 -3.14
CA VAL A 414 -16.17 1.47 -3.95
C VAL A 414 -15.43 1.41 -5.28
N LEU A 415 -14.19 0.91 -5.31
CA LEU A 415 -13.45 0.70 -6.57
C LEU A 415 -14.13 -0.33 -7.48
N THR A 416 -14.77 -1.37 -6.91
CA THR A 416 -15.59 -2.32 -7.69
C THR A 416 -16.86 -1.68 -8.23
N ALA A 417 -17.44 -0.67 -7.55
CA ALA A 417 -18.57 0.11 -8.05
C ALA A 417 -18.18 1.15 -9.11
N LEU A 418 -16.92 1.61 -9.12
CA LEU A 418 -16.33 2.51 -10.12
C LEU A 418 -15.73 1.78 -11.34
N ASP A 419 -15.78 0.44 -11.38
CA ASP A 419 -15.32 -0.37 -12.51
C ASP A 419 -16.40 -0.51 -13.59
N SER A 420 -16.40 0.37 -14.58
CA SER A 420 -17.28 0.25 -15.76
C SER A 420 -16.98 -0.95 -16.66
N SER A 421 -15.83 -1.61 -16.50
CA SER A 421 -15.48 -2.83 -17.25
C SER A 421 -15.96 -4.12 -16.58
N TYR A 422 -16.42 -4.04 -15.32
CA TYR A 422 -16.81 -5.16 -14.46
C TYR A 422 -15.73 -6.27 -14.30
N LYS A 423 -14.48 -6.01 -14.68
CA LYS A 423 -13.36 -6.95 -14.56
C LYS A 423 -13.02 -7.26 -13.10
N LEU A 424 -13.02 -6.26 -12.22
CA LEU A 424 -12.77 -6.41 -10.79
C LEU A 424 -13.91 -7.21 -10.14
N HIS A 425 -15.16 -6.87 -10.45
CA HIS A 425 -16.34 -7.61 -10.01
C HIS A 425 -16.28 -9.08 -10.45
N LYS A 426 -15.98 -9.35 -11.73
CA LYS A 426 -15.81 -10.70 -12.28
C LYS A 426 -14.70 -11.47 -11.55
N LYS A 427 -13.54 -10.85 -11.32
CA LYS A 427 -12.41 -11.52 -10.67
C LYS A 427 -12.68 -11.85 -9.20
N LEU A 428 -13.38 -10.98 -8.47
CA LEU A 428 -13.87 -11.28 -7.12
C LEU A 428 -14.84 -12.47 -7.14
N CYS A 429 -15.75 -12.56 -8.13
CA CYS A 429 -16.65 -13.71 -8.27
C CYS A 429 -15.90 -15.02 -8.55
N GLU A 430 -14.86 -14.99 -9.39
CA GLU A 430 -13.96 -16.13 -9.62
C GLU A 430 -13.23 -16.53 -8.31
N TYR A 431 -12.71 -15.57 -7.54
CA TYR A 431 -11.99 -15.84 -6.31
C TYR A 431 -12.84 -16.48 -5.20
N VAL A 432 -14.15 -16.22 -5.12
CA VAL A 432 -15.05 -16.90 -4.16
C VAL A 432 -15.14 -18.42 -4.39
N VAL A 433 -14.86 -18.89 -5.62
CA VAL A 433 -15.01 -20.30 -6.01
C VAL A 433 -13.65 -21.00 -6.18
N ASP A 434 -12.70 -20.32 -6.84
CA ASP A 434 -11.47 -20.94 -7.38
C ASP A 434 -10.17 -20.42 -6.72
N SER A 435 -10.23 -19.79 -5.53
CA SER A 435 -9.03 -19.28 -4.83
C SER A 435 -8.89 -19.76 -3.39
N ALA A 436 -7.68 -19.61 -2.83
CA ALA A 436 -7.38 -19.98 -1.45
C ALA A 436 -8.32 -19.28 -0.45
N TRP A 437 -8.66 -19.98 0.65
CA TRP A 437 -9.73 -19.61 1.59
C TRP A 437 -9.75 -18.13 2.00
N ILE A 438 -8.59 -17.51 2.26
CA ILE A 438 -8.48 -16.08 2.62
C ILE A 438 -9.05 -15.21 1.50
N ARG A 439 -8.48 -15.28 0.28
CA ARG A 439 -8.98 -14.55 -0.90
C ARG A 439 -10.44 -14.87 -1.23
N ALA A 440 -10.90 -16.09 -1.00
CA ALA A 440 -12.30 -16.45 -1.23
C ALA A 440 -13.24 -15.77 -0.20
N TYR A 441 -12.86 -15.79 1.08
CA TYR A 441 -13.60 -15.14 2.16
C TYR A 441 -13.63 -13.61 2.00
N THR A 442 -12.49 -12.98 1.72
CA THR A 442 -12.38 -11.53 1.55
C THR A 442 -13.13 -11.07 0.28
N SER A 443 -13.09 -11.86 -0.80
CA SER A 443 -13.90 -11.59 -2.01
C SER A 443 -15.39 -11.69 -1.71
N MET A 444 -15.80 -12.66 -0.89
CA MET A 444 -17.18 -12.80 -0.44
C MET A 444 -17.62 -11.58 0.36
N GLU A 445 -16.82 -11.09 1.31
CA GLU A 445 -17.18 -9.89 2.09
C GLU A 445 -17.28 -8.62 1.23
N ILE A 446 -16.35 -8.41 0.28
CA ILE A 446 -16.43 -7.29 -0.69
C ILE A 446 -17.70 -7.41 -1.54
N LEU A 447 -17.98 -8.59 -2.11
CA LEU A 447 -19.19 -8.82 -2.90
C LEU A 447 -20.47 -8.65 -2.09
N ASN A 448 -20.47 -9.07 -0.82
CA ASN A 448 -21.59 -8.94 0.10
C ASN A 448 -21.94 -7.46 0.35
N MET A 449 -20.94 -6.62 0.65
CA MET A 449 -21.11 -5.17 0.82
C MET A 449 -21.52 -4.49 -0.50
N TYR A 450 -20.84 -4.82 -1.60
CA TYR A 450 -21.11 -4.31 -2.95
C TYR A 450 -22.55 -4.62 -3.40
N TYR A 451 -23.05 -5.84 -3.19
CA TYR A 451 -24.42 -6.22 -3.51
C TYR A 451 -25.45 -5.52 -2.61
N SER A 452 -25.18 -5.40 -1.31
CA SER A 452 -26.02 -4.66 -0.36
C SER A 452 -26.21 -3.20 -0.77
N TYR A 453 -25.14 -2.56 -1.28
CA TYR A 453 -25.18 -1.21 -1.80
C TYR A 453 -25.88 -1.12 -3.16
N ILE A 454 -25.45 -1.90 -4.16
CA ILE A 454 -25.92 -1.75 -5.54
C ILE A 454 -27.39 -2.16 -5.71
N PHE A 455 -27.87 -3.20 -5.02
CA PHE A 455 -29.27 -3.64 -5.18
C PHE A 455 -30.28 -2.77 -4.42
N LYS A 456 -29.82 -1.88 -3.54
CA LYS A 456 -30.63 -0.76 -3.01
C LYS A 456 -30.94 0.30 -4.09
N HIS A 457 -30.16 0.36 -5.17
CA HIS A 457 -30.16 1.46 -6.15
C HIS A 457 -30.25 1.04 -7.63
N ARG A 458 -30.37 -0.24 -7.98
CA ARG A 458 -30.48 -0.73 -9.38
C ARG A 458 -31.79 -1.48 -9.66
N LYS A 459 -32.13 -1.59 -10.95
CA LYS A 459 -33.30 -2.32 -11.47
C LYS A 459 -33.25 -3.81 -11.07
N THR A 460 -34.43 -4.38 -10.81
CA THR A 460 -34.65 -5.77 -10.36
C THR A 460 -33.87 -6.81 -11.16
N ASP A 461 -33.74 -6.61 -12.46
CA ASP A 461 -33.21 -7.60 -13.40
C ASP A 461 -31.71 -7.85 -13.17
N THR A 462 -31.00 -6.87 -12.57
CA THR A 462 -29.60 -7.03 -12.14
C THR A 462 -29.48 -7.88 -10.88
N VAL A 463 -30.47 -7.82 -9.99
CA VAL A 463 -30.59 -8.71 -8.81
C VAL A 463 -30.85 -10.13 -9.29
N PHE A 464 -31.83 -10.33 -10.19
CA PHE A 464 -32.18 -11.65 -10.73
C PHE A 464 -31.04 -12.31 -11.51
N LYS A 465 -30.29 -11.58 -12.34
CA LYS A 465 -29.11 -12.13 -13.04
C LYS A 465 -28.00 -12.57 -12.07
N SER A 466 -27.79 -11.82 -11.00
CA SER A 466 -26.80 -12.16 -9.96
C SER A 466 -27.25 -13.39 -9.15
N LEU A 467 -28.55 -13.47 -8.83
CA LEU A 467 -29.16 -14.61 -8.16
C LEU A 467 -29.07 -15.89 -9.00
N GLU A 468 -29.40 -15.82 -10.29
CA GLU A 468 -29.26 -16.94 -11.24
C GLU A 468 -27.81 -17.44 -11.32
N PHE A 469 -26.82 -16.54 -11.34
CA PHE A 469 -25.40 -16.92 -11.33
C PHE A 469 -25.02 -17.70 -10.06
N TRP A 470 -25.32 -17.16 -8.88
CA TRP A 470 -24.93 -17.80 -7.62
C TRP A 470 -25.70 -19.09 -7.32
N ILE A 471 -26.96 -19.21 -7.75
CA ILE A 471 -27.72 -20.49 -7.68
C ILE A 471 -27.05 -21.56 -8.54
N LYS A 472 -26.64 -21.22 -9.78
CA LYS A 472 -25.89 -22.15 -10.66
C LYS A 472 -24.56 -22.58 -10.04
N MET A 473 -23.84 -21.66 -9.38
CA MET A 473 -22.57 -21.99 -8.71
C MET A 473 -22.77 -22.85 -7.45
N TRP A 474 -23.78 -22.56 -6.62
CA TRP A 474 -24.13 -23.39 -5.46
C TRP A 474 -24.51 -24.82 -5.89
N ASN A 475 -25.30 -24.97 -6.96
CA ASN A 475 -25.64 -26.27 -7.52
C ASN A 475 -24.48 -27.00 -8.23
N LYS A 476 -23.48 -26.28 -8.77
CA LYS A 476 -22.23 -26.89 -9.26
C LYS A 476 -21.45 -27.53 -8.10
N LEU A 477 -21.32 -26.81 -6.97
CA LEU A 477 -20.59 -27.31 -5.79
C LEU A 477 -21.31 -28.43 -5.02
N ASN A 478 -22.61 -28.67 -5.27
CA ASN A 478 -23.35 -29.81 -4.71
C ASN A 478 -22.91 -31.17 -5.30
N LYS A 479 -22.14 -31.19 -6.41
CA LYS A 479 -21.78 -32.40 -7.16
C LYS A 479 -20.31 -32.82 -6.96
N SER A 480 -19.66 -32.34 -5.89
CA SER A 480 -18.20 -32.44 -5.69
C SER A 480 -17.77 -32.53 -4.20
N ASP A 481 -16.49 -32.83 -3.97
CA ASP A 481 -15.89 -33.25 -2.68
C ASP A 481 -16.13 -32.33 -1.46
N GLU A 482 -15.97 -32.92 -0.27
CA GLU A 482 -16.12 -32.24 1.03
C GLU A 482 -15.23 -31.01 1.22
N SER A 483 -14.09 -30.93 0.53
CA SER A 483 -13.21 -29.75 0.51
C SER A 483 -13.96 -28.50 0.04
N LEU A 484 -14.92 -28.65 -0.87
CA LEU A 484 -15.69 -27.56 -1.47
C LEU A 484 -16.92 -27.16 -0.62
N ARG A 485 -17.24 -27.93 0.43
CA ARG A 485 -18.30 -27.64 1.43
C ARG A 485 -18.08 -26.30 2.15
N GLN A 486 -16.87 -25.73 2.10
CA GLN A 486 -16.55 -24.41 2.66
C GLN A 486 -16.96 -23.26 1.72
N TYR A 487 -16.56 -23.28 0.45
CA TYR A 487 -16.96 -22.27 -0.54
C TYR A 487 -18.48 -22.23 -0.76
N LYS A 488 -19.16 -23.37 -0.67
CA LYS A 488 -20.63 -23.43 -0.66
C LYS A 488 -21.26 -22.47 0.37
N LYS A 489 -20.68 -22.35 1.58
CA LYS A 489 -21.16 -21.43 2.62
C LYS A 489 -20.90 -19.96 2.31
N LEU A 490 -19.81 -19.65 1.60
CA LEU A 490 -19.55 -18.29 1.11
C LEU A 490 -20.63 -17.87 0.11
N ILE A 491 -20.99 -18.77 -0.81
CA ILE A 491 -22.09 -18.55 -1.76
C ILE A 491 -23.44 -18.42 -1.04
N GLU A 492 -23.70 -19.18 0.03
CA GLU A 492 -24.92 -19.03 0.84
C GLU A 492 -25.05 -17.66 1.53
N ILE A 493 -23.94 -17.00 1.88
CA ILE A 493 -23.95 -15.62 2.40
C ILE A 493 -24.31 -14.63 1.28
N LEU A 494 -23.70 -14.77 0.10
CA LEU A 494 -24.04 -13.92 -1.05
C LEU A 494 -25.52 -14.11 -1.47
N LEU A 495 -26.00 -15.35 -1.52
CA LEU A 495 -27.39 -15.67 -1.83
C LEU A 495 -28.36 -15.03 -0.81
N LYS A 496 -28.07 -15.10 0.49
CA LYS A 496 -28.85 -14.40 1.53
C LYS A 496 -29.01 -12.91 1.25
N THR A 497 -27.91 -12.23 0.96
CA THR A 497 -27.89 -10.79 0.71
C THR A 497 -28.59 -10.42 -0.59
N ILE A 498 -28.39 -11.18 -1.68
CA ILE A 498 -29.13 -10.98 -2.93
C ILE A 498 -30.64 -11.18 -2.70
N LEU A 499 -31.02 -12.25 -1.98
CA LEU A 499 -32.41 -12.60 -1.71
C LEU A 499 -33.11 -11.59 -0.78
N TYR A 500 -32.39 -10.96 0.15
CA TYR A 500 -32.91 -9.85 0.97
C TYR A 500 -33.55 -8.77 0.09
N HIS A 501 -32.84 -8.35 -0.98
CA HIS A 501 -33.29 -7.33 -1.95
C HIS A 501 -34.29 -7.82 -3.01
N THR A 502 -34.79 -9.06 -2.96
CA THR A 502 -35.84 -9.55 -3.87
C THR A 502 -37.22 -9.63 -3.21
N ASN A 503 -38.26 -9.21 -3.94
CA ASN A 503 -39.65 -9.53 -3.59
C ASN A 503 -39.94 -11.01 -3.91
N THR A 504 -40.57 -11.71 -2.96
CA THR A 504 -41.03 -13.11 -3.03
C THR A 504 -41.90 -13.42 -4.26
N ASP A 505 -42.78 -12.51 -4.66
CA ASP A 505 -43.77 -12.80 -5.71
C ASP A 505 -43.08 -12.95 -7.08
N LYS A 506 -42.18 -12.00 -7.39
CA LYS A 506 -41.31 -12.05 -8.57
C LYS A 506 -40.26 -13.16 -8.48
N LEU A 507 -39.99 -13.68 -7.29
CA LEU A 507 -39.06 -14.78 -7.03
C LEU A 507 -39.66 -16.11 -7.51
N GLN A 508 -40.91 -16.38 -7.11
CA GLN A 508 -41.67 -17.56 -7.55
C GLN A 508 -41.88 -17.54 -9.07
N GLN A 509 -42.29 -16.39 -9.63
CA GLN A 509 -42.55 -16.24 -11.07
C GLN A 509 -41.31 -16.47 -11.96
N ASN A 510 -40.12 -16.02 -11.53
CA ASN A 510 -38.93 -16.03 -12.39
C ASN A 510 -37.96 -17.20 -12.15
N ILE A 511 -38.01 -17.86 -10.99
CA ILE A 511 -36.91 -18.74 -10.56
C ILE A 511 -37.33 -20.12 -10.04
N SER A 512 -38.45 -20.27 -9.32
CA SER A 512 -38.80 -21.55 -8.64
C SER A 512 -38.81 -22.76 -9.58
N ASN A 513 -39.32 -22.61 -10.80
CA ASN A 513 -39.42 -23.73 -11.75
C ASN A 513 -38.16 -23.93 -12.62
N LYS A 514 -37.06 -23.22 -12.36
CA LYS A 514 -35.89 -23.12 -13.26
C LYS A 514 -34.60 -23.76 -12.73
N TYR A 515 -34.50 -24.06 -11.43
CA TYR A 515 -33.28 -24.64 -10.83
C TYR A 515 -33.58 -25.69 -9.75
N GLU A 516 -32.82 -26.79 -9.79
CA GLU A 516 -32.78 -27.80 -8.72
C GLU A 516 -32.52 -27.15 -7.35
N ASN A 517 -33.15 -27.66 -6.28
CA ASN A 517 -32.90 -27.29 -4.87
C ASN A 517 -33.14 -25.81 -4.49
N ILE A 518 -33.84 -25.00 -5.29
CA ILE A 518 -34.01 -23.57 -4.99
C ILE A 518 -34.82 -23.32 -3.70
N GLU A 519 -35.75 -24.20 -3.36
CA GLU A 519 -36.51 -24.18 -2.11
C GLU A 519 -35.56 -24.26 -0.90
N ILE A 520 -34.52 -25.09 -1.00
CA ILE A 520 -33.48 -25.25 0.03
C ILE A 520 -32.69 -23.95 0.18
N ILE A 521 -32.33 -23.29 -0.94
CA ILE A 521 -31.64 -22.00 -0.93
C ILE A 521 -32.52 -20.92 -0.28
N LEU A 522 -33.81 -20.85 -0.62
CA LEU A 522 -34.76 -19.88 -0.07
C LEU A 522 -34.97 -20.07 1.43
N LEU A 523 -35.13 -21.33 1.87
CA LEU A 523 -35.27 -21.70 3.28
C LEU A 523 -34.01 -21.40 4.09
N LEU A 524 -32.83 -21.79 3.60
CA LEU A 524 -31.53 -21.44 4.21
C LEU A 524 -31.33 -19.92 4.29
N SER A 525 -31.87 -19.18 3.32
CA SER A 525 -31.80 -17.71 3.24
C SER A 525 -32.91 -16.99 3.99
N GLY A 526 -33.81 -17.72 4.64
CA GLY A 526 -34.87 -17.17 5.48
C GLY A 526 -36.14 -16.72 4.75
N LYS A 527 -36.17 -16.72 3.42
CA LYS A 527 -37.33 -16.36 2.58
C LYS A 527 -38.28 -17.55 2.47
N GLU A 528 -38.99 -17.82 3.56
CA GLU A 528 -40.06 -18.83 3.59
C GLU A 528 -41.24 -18.39 2.72
N THR A 529 -41.70 -19.29 1.84
CA THR A 529 -43.04 -19.24 1.25
C THR A 529 -43.73 -20.56 1.57
N ASP A 530 -45.07 -20.61 1.52
CA ASP A 530 -45.79 -21.84 1.86
C ASP A 530 -45.49 -22.99 0.88
N HIS A 531 -45.13 -22.68 -0.37
CA HIS A 531 -44.58 -23.67 -1.29
C HIS A 531 -43.26 -24.28 -0.79
N CYS A 532 -42.32 -23.45 -0.31
CA CYS A 532 -41.06 -23.95 0.26
C CYS A 532 -41.29 -24.72 1.57
N ARG A 533 -42.30 -24.35 2.38
CA ARG A 533 -42.69 -25.10 3.58
C ARG A 533 -43.30 -26.46 3.22
N GLN A 534 -44.15 -26.51 2.21
CA GLN A 534 -44.69 -27.75 1.65
C GLN A 534 -43.56 -28.65 1.14
N TYR A 535 -42.65 -28.13 0.30
CA TYR A 535 -41.45 -28.85 -0.17
C TYR A 535 -40.63 -29.42 0.98
N LEU A 536 -40.33 -28.63 2.01
CA LEU A 536 -39.58 -29.12 3.17
C LEU A 536 -40.32 -30.27 3.87
N GLN A 537 -41.65 -30.21 4.00
CA GLN A 537 -42.42 -31.27 4.63
C GLN A 537 -42.52 -32.52 3.73
N THR A 538 -42.89 -32.38 2.46
CA THR A 538 -43.03 -33.52 1.53
C THR A 538 -41.70 -34.20 1.27
N THR A 539 -40.67 -33.44 0.90
CA THR A 539 -39.38 -33.97 0.43
C THR A 539 -38.53 -34.47 1.59
N LEU A 540 -38.62 -33.87 2.80
CA LEU A 540 -37.99 -34.46 3.98
C LEU A 540 -38.70 -35.78 4.38
N VAL A 541 -40.04 -35.86 4.39
CA VAL A 541 -40.76 -37.13 4.65
C VAL A 541 -40.40 -38.19 3.61
N GLU A 542 -40.37 -37.85 2.32
CA GLU A 542 -40.06 -38.79 1.26
C GLU A 542 -38.61 -39.32 1.39
N ASN A 543 -37.63 -38.44 1.63
CA ASN A 543 -36.25 -38.84 1.81
C ASN A 543 -36.00 -39.57 3.13
N LEU A 544 -36.70 -39.24 4.23
CA LEU A 544 -36.72 -40.04 5.46
C LEU A 544 -37.25 -41.46 5.21
N ASN A 545 -38.36 -41.58 4.47
CA ASN A 545 -38.94 -42.87 4.09
C ASN A 545 -38.00 -43.68 3.16
N LYS A 546 -37.32 -43.05 2.19
CA LYS A 546 -36.29 -43.70 1.36
C LYS A 546 -35.12 -44.19 2.19
N LEU A 547 -34.65 -43.39 3.15
CA LEU A 547 -33.54 -43.73 4.05
C LEU A 547 -33.92 -44.89 4.99
N GLN A 548 -35.11 -44.87 5.59
CA GLN A 548 -35.63 -45.96 6.42
C GLN A 548 -35.77 -47.26 5.61
N LYS A 549 -36.22 -47.19 4.36
CA LYS A 549 -36.25 -48.34 3.42
C LYS A 549 -34.88 -48.70 2.82
N ARG A 550 -33.78 -48.04 3.22
CA ARG A 550 -32.42 -48.20 2.67
C ARG A 550 -32.29 -48.01 1.14
N HIS A 551 -33.23 -47.30 0.51
CA HIS A 551 -33.27 -47.03 -0.93
C HIS A 551 -32.91 -45.59 -1.30
N ILE A 552 -32.21 -44.86 -0.41
CA ILE A 552 -31.78 -43.49 -0.66
C ILE A 552 -30.47 -43.44 -1.46
N ASN A 553 -30.41 -42.59 -2.48
CA ASN A 553 -29.18 -42.30 -3.22
C ASN A 553 -28.40 -41.11 -2.62
N VAL A 554 -27.16 -40.90 -3.05
CA VAL A 554 -26.28 -39.85 -2.53
C VAL A 554 -26.89 -38.45 -2.66
N THR A 555 -27.60 -38.17 -3.75
CA THR A 555 -28.26 -36.87 -4.00
C THR A 555 -29.36 -36.62 -2.98
N CYS A 556 -30.31 -37.55 -2.83
CA CYS A 556 -31.41 -37.47 -1.86
C CYS A 556 -30.90 -37.45 -0.41
N TYR A 557 -29.80 -38.13 -0.10
CA TYR A 557 -29.19 -38.09 1.24
C TYR A 557 -28.51 -36.73 1.51
N THR A 558 -27.84 -36.15 0.52
CA THR A 558 -27.27 -34.79 0.61
C THR A 558 -28.37 -33.74 0.77
N GLU A 559 -29.46 -33.90 0.03
CA GLU A 559 -30.67 -33.08 0.14
C GLU A 559 -31.28 -33.15 1.55
N LEU A 560 -31.48 -34.36 2.07
CA LEU A 560 -31.95 -34.64 3.43
C LEU A 560 -31.06 -33.94 4.48
N LEU A 561 -29.73 -34.02 4.35
CA LEU A 561 -28.79 -33.35 5.27
C LEU A 561 -28.85 -31.81 5.20
N ASN A 562 -29.22 -31.23 4.04
CA ASN A 562 -29.46 -29.79 3.90
C ASN A 562 -30.80 -29.39 4.55
N LEU A 563 -31.89 -30.13 4.28
CA LEU A 563 -33.21 -29.91 4.86
C LEU A 563 -33.19 -30.07 6.40
N LEU A 564 -32.40 -31.00 6.94
CA LEU A 564 -32.17 -31.12 8.38
C LEU A 564 -31.35 -29.96 8.97
N GLU A 565 -30.45 -29.34 8.19
CA GLU A 565 -29.74 -28.12 8.65
C GLU A 565 -30.72 -26.93 8.75
N ILE A 566 -31.67 -26.81 7.80
CA ILE A 566 -32.77 -25.85 7.88
C ILE A 566 -33.63 -26.12 9.13
N CYS A 567 -34.03 -27.37 9.37
CA CYS A 567 -34.82 -27.77 10.54
C CYS A 567 -34.12 -27.47 11.87
N LYS A 568 -32.80 -27.64 11.93
CA LYS A 568 -31.94 -27.27 13.07
C LYS A 568 -31.86 -25.75 13.27
N LEU A 569 -31.79 -24.96 12.20
CA LEU A 569 -31.76 -23.50 12.26
C LEU A 569 -33.14 -22.87 12.54
N LYS A 570 -34.23 -23.57 12.20
CA LYS A 570 -35.62 -23.13 12.38
C LYS A 570 -36.52 -24.27 12.90
N PRO A 571 -36.43 -24.63 14.19
CA PRO A 571 -37.21 -25.73 14.77
C PRO A 571 -38.74 -25.58 14.64
N GLN A 572 -39.24 -24.35 14.46
CA GLN A 572 -40.67 -24.07 14.23
C GLN A 572 -41.22 -24.64 12.91
N LEU A 573 -40.37 -24.96 11.93
CA LEU A 573 -40.81 -25.55 10.65
C LEU A 573 -41.21 -27.03 10.75
N ILE A 574 -40.83 -27.70 11.84
CA ILE A 574 -41.09 -29.11 12.07
C ILE A 574 -42.45 -29.27 12.76
N ASN A 575 -43.43 -29.81 12.04
CA ASN A 575 -44.72 -30.23 12.62
C ASN A 575 -44.59 -31.59 13.34
N HIS A 576 -45.58 -31.97 14.15
CA HIS A 576 -45.54 -33.21 14.94
C HIS A 576 -45.33 -34.46 14.06
N ASN A 577 -45.98 -34.55 12.90
CA ASN A 577 -45.87 -35.70 12.01
C ASN A 577 -44.43 -35.84 11.46
N LEU A 578 -43.82 -34.72 11.06
CA LEU A 578 -42.43 -34.66 10.62
C LEU A 578 -41.47 -35.09 11.74
N GLN A 579 -41.75 -34.66 12.98
CA GLN A 579 -40.97 -35.03 14.17
C GLN A 579 -41.03 -36.54 14.47
N GLN A 580 -42.20 -37.16 14.33
CA GLN A 580 -42.37 -38.62 14.44
C GLN A 580 -41.68 -39.37 13.29
N CYS A 581 -41.72 -38.85 12.05
CA CYS A 581 -40.95 -39.41 10.93
C CYS A 581 -39.44 -39.39 11.21
N ILE A 582 -38.91 -38.24 11.67
CA ILE A 582 -37.49 -38.10 12.04
C ILE A 582 -37.12 -39.09 13.16
N LEU A 583 -37.97 -39.24 14.19
CA LEU A 583 -37.76 -40.20 15.28
C LEU A 583 -37.76 -41.66 14.77
N ASN A 584 -38.72 -42.04 13.93
CA ASN A 584 -38.82 -43.40 13.41
C ASN A 584 -37.63 -43.76 12.50
N THR A 585 -37.17 -42.82 11.65
CA THR A 585 -35.96 -43.01 10.86
C THR A 585 -34.71 -43.01 11.73
N PHE A 586 -34.63 -42.18 12.79
CA PHE A 586 -33.54 -42.20 13.76
C PHE A 586 -33.42 -43.58 14.42
N ILE A 587 -34.50 -44.08 15.03
CA ILE A 587 -34.59 -45.41 15.65
C ILE A 587 -34.15 -46.50 14.67
N SER A 588 -34.71 -46.50 13.46
CA SER A 588 -34.42 -47.49 12.42
C SER A 588 -32.96 -47.48 11.91
N LEU A 589 -32.23 -46.37 12.09
CA LEU A 589 -30.79 -46.29 11.77
C LEU A 589 -29.91 -46.53 13.00
N PHE A 590 -30.39 -46.22 14.19
CA PHE A 590 -29.64 -46.36 15.44
C PHE A 590 -29.52 -47.83 15.87
N SER A 591 -30.54 -48.65 15.59
CA SER A 591 -30.48 -50.12 15.78
C SER A 591 -29.66 -50.86 14.70
N LEU A 592 -28.88 -50.16 13.86
CA LEU A 592 -27.93 -50.78 12.93
C LEU A 592 -26.66 -51.27 13.65
N ALA A 593 -25.91 -52.15 12.98
CA ALA A 593 -24.56 -52.53 13.39
C ALA A 593 -23.58 -51.37 13.20
N ASP A 594 -22.57 -51.27 14.07
CA ASP A 594 -21.67 -50.11 14.21
C ASP A 594 -21.05 -49.60 12.90
N LYS A 595 -20.60 -50.52 12.03
CA LYS A 595 -19.98 -50.20 10.73
C LYS A 595 -20.95 -49.60 9.73
N GLU A 596 -22.25 -49.84 9.88
CA GLU A 596 -23.30 -49.16 9.10
C GLU A 596 -23.71 -47.85 9.77
N LEU A 597 -23.85 -47.87 11.10
CA LEU A 597 -24.23 -46.72 11.93
C LEU A 597 -23.32 -45.50 11.71
N GLN A 598 -22.00 -45.70 11.63
CA GLN A 598 -21.02 -44.64 11.36
C GLN A 598 -21.30 -43.89 10.04
N LYS A 599 -21.84 -44.56 9.00
CA LYS A 599 -22.16 -43.93 7.71
C LYS A 599 -23.24 -42.85 7.84
N PHE A 600 -24.08 -42.94 8.88
CA PHE A 600 -25.19 -42.03 9.14
C PHE A 600 -24.91 -41.03 10.27
N ARG A 601 -23.66 -40.94 10.76
CA ARG A 601 -23.29 -40.08 11.91
C ARG A 601 -23.65 -38.59 11.71
N GLU A 602 -23.59 -38.05 10.49
CA GLU A 602 -24.01 -36.65 10.24
C GLU A 602 -25.54 -36.47 10.36
N PHE A 603 -26.35 -37.43 9.87
CA PHE A 603 -27.81 -37.43 10.06
C PHE A 603 -28.17 -37.52 11.56
N ILE A 604 -27.54 -38.45 12.27
CA ILE A 604 -27.73 -38.69 13.71
C ILE A 604 -27.38 -37.43 14.53
N ASN A 605 -26.28 -36.76 14.20
CA ASN A 605 -25.87 -35.52 14.86
C ASN A 605 -26.84 -34.35 14.62
N LYS A 606 -27.34 -34.18 13.38
CA LYS A 606 -28.33 -33.13 13.06
C LYS A 606 -29.66 -33.37 13.77
N THR A 607 -30.12 -34.62 13.80
CA THR A 607 -31.39 -35.00 14.42
C THR A 607 -31.35 -34.91 15.95
N LEU A 608 -30.28 -35.35 16.61
CA LEU A 608 -30.07 -35.10 18.05
C LEU A 608 -30.12 -33.61 18.40
N ARG A 609 -29.48 -32.74 17.59
CA ARG A 609 -29.53 -31.29 17.83
C ARG A 609 -30.93 -30.70 17.56
N ILE A 610 -31.70 -31.25 16.64
CA ILE A 610 -33.11 -30.88 16.42
C ILE A 610 -33.94 -31.23 17.67
N PHE A 611 -33.81 -32.43 18.23
CA PHE A 611 -34.57 -32.85 19.42
C PHE A 611 -34.21 -32.01 20.65
N TYR A 612 -32.91 -31.74 20.87
CA TYR A 612 -32.42 -30.81 21.89
C TYR A 612 -33.07 -29.42 21.78
N LEU A 613 -33.18 -28.87 20.56
CA LEU A 613 -33.75 -27.54 20.29
C LEU A 613 -35.29 -27.51 20.30
N LYS A 614 -35.96 -28.66 20.18
CA LYS A 614 -37.43 -28.75 20.17
C LYS A 614 -38.06 -28.74 21.57
N HIS A 615 -37.34 -29.20 22.59
CA HIS A 615 -37.83 -29.33 23.97
C HIS A 615 -39.15 -30.13 24.14
N ASP A 616 -39.52 -30.98 23.17
CA ASP A 616 -40.71 -31.83 23.24
C ASP A 616 -40.49 -32.94 24.27
N LYS A 617 -41.15 -32.83 25.43
CA LYS A 617 -40.96 -33.78 26.53
C LYS A 617 -41.36 -35.21 26.15
N GLN A 618 -42.52 -35.42 25.52
CA GLN A 618 -43.00 -36.78 25.23
C GLN A 618 -42.08 -37.49 24.22
N LEU A 619 -41.59 -36.76 23.22
CA LEU A 619 -40.67 -37.32 22.24
C LEU A 619 -39.25 -37.50 22.80
N ASN A 620 -38.79 -36.60 23.68
CA ASN A 620 -37.50 -36.71 24.33
C ASN A 620 -37.47 -37.84 25.37
N ASP A 621 -38.52 -38.04 26.16
CA ASP A 621 -38.67 -39.17 27.08
C ASP A 621 -38.61 -40.51 26.30
N ARG A 622 -39.33 -40.62 25.18
CA ARG A 622 -39.35 -41.80 24.30
C ARG A 622 -38.00 -42.07 23.63
N LEU A 623 -37.31 -41.03 23.17
CA LEU A 623 -35.96 -41.11 22.61
C LEU A 623 -34.94 -41.52 23.69
N LEU A 624 -35.05 -40.99 24.91
CA LEU A 624 -34.15 -41.31 26.01
C LEU A 624 -34.27 -42.76 26.47
N LEU A 625 -35.49 -43.31 26.58
CA LEU A 625 -35.71 -44.73 26.85
C LEU A 625 -35.01 -45.61 25.81
N PHE A 626 -35.24 -45.32 24.53
CA PHE A 626 -34.59 -46.04 23.42
C PHE A 626 -33.05 -45.95 23.45
N LEU A 627 -32.48 -44.79 23.79
CA LEU A 627 -31.02 -44.61 23.94
C LEU A 627 -30.44 -45.38 25.15
N ILE A 628 -31.22 -45.56 26.22
CA ILE A 628 -30.85 -46.40 27.38
C ILE A 628 -30.87 -47.89 27.00
N GLU A 629 -31.86 -48.32 26.21
CA GLU A 629 -31.92 -49.69 25.67
C GLU A 629 -30.77 -49.97 24.67
N HIS A 630 -30.33 -48.94 23.92
CA HIS A 630 -29.29 -49.01 22.89
C HIS A 630 -27.96 -48.40 23.37
N GLU A 631 -27.59 -48.65 24.63
CA GLU A 631 -26.38 -48.13 25.27
C GLU A 631 -25.10 -48.43 24.45
N GLN A 632 -24.98 -49.63 23.86
CA GLN A 632 -23.80 -50.00 23.08
C GLN A 632 -23.62 -49.12 21.82
N GLN A 633 -24.68 -48.85 21.06
CA GLN A 633 -24.60 -47.94 19.91
C GLN A 633 -24.30 -46.48 20.31
N CYS A 634 -24.63 -46.07 21.55
CA CYS A 634 -24.25 -44.74 22.08
C CYS A 634 -22.72 -44.60 22.19
N PHE A 635 -21.99 -45.65 22.61
CA PHE A 635 -20.53 -45.67 22.61
C PHE A 635 -19.93 -45.56 21.20
N THR A 636 -20.58 -46.13 20.18
CA THR A 636 -20.12 -46.05 18.79
C THR A 636 -20.25 -44.63 18.20
N ILE A 637 -21.36 -43.95 18.46
CA ILE A 637 -21.62 -42.62 17.86
C ILE A 637 -20.81 -41.51 18.53
N GLN A 638 -20.68 -41.56 19.87
CA GLN A 638 -19.96 -40.60 20.73
C GLN A 638 -19.80 -39.19 20.12
N SER A 639 -20.82 -38.35 20.29
CA SER A 639 -20.82 -36.99 19.75
C SER A 639 -21.23 -35.94 20.77
N VAL A 640 -20.78 -34.70 20.55
CA VAL A 640 -21.11 -33.56 21.42
C VAL A 640 -22.63 -33.37 21.50
N PHE A 641 -23.37 -33.55 20.40
CA PHE A 641 -24.82 -33.41 20.35
C PHE A 641 -25.57 -34.50 21.14
N LEU A 642 -25.04 -35.73 21.21
CA LEU A 642 -25.57 -36.77 22.08
C LEU A 642 -25.37 -36.39 23.56
N MET A 643 -24.20 -35.86 23.91
CA MET A 643 -23.91 -35.42 25.28
C MET A 643 -24.73 -34.18 25.69
N GLU A 644 -24.92 -33.19 24.81
CA GLU A 644 -25.83 -32.05 25.04
C GLU A 644 -27.26 -32.53 25.31
N PHE A 645 -27.78 -33.43 24.49
CA PHE A 645 -29.10 -34.03 24.68
C PHE A 645 -29.22 -34.76 26.01
N LEU A 646 -28.30 -35.67 26.33
CA LEU A 646 -28.34 -36.43 27.58
C LEU A 646 -28.17 -35.55 28.82
N LEU A 647 -27.32 -34.51 28.78
CA LEU A 647 -27.17 -33.56 29.89
C LEU A 647 -28.45 -32.74 30.14
N GLN A 648 -29.22 -32.43 29.09
CA GLN A 648 -30.51 -31.73 29.17
C GLN A 648 -31.59 -32.58 29.87
N GLN A 649 -31.56 -33.91 29.69
CA GLN A 649 -32.56 -34.85 30.25
C GLN A 649 -32.16 -35.48 31.61
N LYS A 650 -31.37 -34.76 32.42
CA LYS A 650 -31.17 -35.12 33.84
C LYS A 650 -32.50 -34.95 34.60
N PRO A 651 -32.84 -35.83 35.57
CA PRO A 651 -32.01 -36.89 36.15
C PRO A 651 -32.11 -38.25 35.43
N ILE A 652 -33.04 -38.44 34.48
CA ILE A 652 -33.36 -39.76 33.90
C ILE A 652 -32.16 -40.33 33.14
N SER A 653 -31.38 -39.47 32.47
CA SER A 653 -30.18 -39.83 31.72
C SER A 653 -28.96 -40.23 32.56
N THR A 654 -29.02 -40.15 33.90
CA THR A 654 -27.82 -40.25 34.76
C THR A 654 -27.07 -41.57 34.64
N LYS A 655 -27.77 -42.71 34.52
CA LYS A 655 -27.14 -44.03 34.33
C LYS A 655 -26.34 -44.11 33.04
N LEU A 656 -26.94 -43.73 31.91
CA LEU A 656 -26.29 -43.72 30.59
C LEU A 656 -25.13 -42.71 30.54
N LEU A 657 -25.29 -41.54 31.17
CA LEU A 657 -24.21 -40.57 31.34
C LEU A 657 -23.04 -41.15 32.16
N GLN A 658 -23.29 -41.93 33.21
CA GLN A 658 -22.27 -42.59 34.02
C GLN A 658 -21.54 -43.71 33.25
N ALA A 659 -22.27 -44.54 32.51
CA ALA A 659 -21.70 -45.56 31.64
C ALA A 659 -20.75 -44.95 30.60
N LEU A 660 -21.21 -43.92 29.88
CA LEU A 660 -20.41 -43.18 28.90
C LEU A 660 -19.19 -42.49 29.53
N GLN A 661 -19.26 -42.02 30.78
CA GLN A 661 -18.13 -41.40 31.48
C GLN A 661 -16.97 -42.38 31.74
N ASN A 662 -17.23 -43.68 31.88
CA ASN A 662 -16.19 -44.67 32.16
C ASN A 662 -15.30 -45.01 30.94
N SER A 663 -15.72 -44.69 29.70
CA SER A 663 -14.91 -44.96 28.49
C SER A 663 -14.04 -43.77 28.09
N HIS A 664 -12.82 -43.68 28.62
CA HIS A 664 -11.78 -42.68 28.25
C HIS A 664 -12.15 -41.17 28.36
N ILE A 665 -13.33 -40.83 28.87
CA ILE A 665 -13.96 -39.49 28.81
C ILE A 665 -13.46 -38.55 29.94
N GLN A 666 -12.13 -38.50 30.12
CA GLN A 666 -11.43 -37.54 31.00
C GLN A 666 -10.84 -36.31 30.26
N GLN A 667 -10.92 -36.23 28.92
CA GLN A 667 -10.48 -35.04 28.16
C GLN A 667 -11.65 -34.11 27.76
N THR A 668 -12.88 -34.61 27.71
CA THR A 668 -14.11 -33.82 27.48
C THR A 668 -14.67 -33.20 28.76
N THR A 669 -14.14 -33.52 29.95
CA THR A 669 -14.50 -32.89 31.24
C THR A 669 -14.29 -31.37 31.25
N ASN A 670 -13.44 -30.83 30.38
CA ASN A 670 -13.28 -29.39 30.20
C ASN A 670 -14.55 -28.69 29.64
N LEU A 671 -15.41 -29.40 28.91
CA LEU A 671 -16.75 -28.89 28.54
C LEU A 671 -17.71 -28.90 29.73
N ARG A 672 -17.56 -29.87 30.63
CA ARG A 672 -18.38 -29.97 31.85
C ARG A 672 -18.12 -28.79 32.79
N VAL A 673 -16.86 -28.41 32.99
CA VAL A 673 -16.48 -27.18 33.72
C VAL A 673 -17.00 -25.92 33.03
N LEU A 674 -17.06 -25.88 31.69
CA LEU A 674 -17.60 -24.76 30.92
C LEU A 674 -19.14 -24.63 30.97
N LEU A 675 -19.86 -25.70 31.32
CA LEU A 675 -21.33 -25.73 31.37
C LEU A 675 -21.88 -25.70 32.81
N GLU A 676 -21.22 -26.39 33.74
CA GLU A 676 -21.63 -26.43 35.15
C GLU A 676 -21.23 -25.13 35.90
N ASN A 677 -20.24 -24.35 35.41
CA ASN A 677 -19.91 -22.99 35.91
C ASN A 677 -20.73 -21.87 35.24
N THR A 678 -22.03 -22.08 34.98
CA THR A 678 -22.91 -21.05 34.38
C THR A 678 -23.50 -20.04 35.39
N THR A 679 -22.97 -20.03 36.61
CA THR A 679 -23.15 -18.95 37.61
C THR A 679 -21.78 -18.38 37.98
N ILE A 680 -21.66 -17.04 38.01
CA ILE A 680 -20.43 -16.26 38.28
C ILE A 680 -19.38 -16.41 37.14
N ASN A 681 -19.02 -15.42 36.32
CA ASN A 681 -19.21 -13.95 36.36
C ASN A 681 -19.81 -13.43 35.04
N LYS A 682 -20.50 -12.28 35.07
CA LYS A 682 -21.02 -11.61 33.86
C LYS A 682 -19.95 -10.86 33.06
N ASP A 683 -18.81 -10.55 33.67
CA ASP A 683 -17.87 -9.52 33.19
C ASP A 683 -16.65 -10.05 32.41
N LEU A 684 -16.69 -11.29 31.88
CA LEU A 684 -15.54 -11.94 31.22
C LEU A 684 -15.80 -12.47 29.80
N ILE A 685 -16.85 -12.00 29.13
CA ILE A 685 -17.00 -12.08 27.66
C ILE A 685 -17.21 -10.67 27.05
N ASP A 686 -16.39 -9.72 27.49
CA ASP A 686 -16.22 -8.42 26.84
C ASP A 686 -15.49 -8.55 25.49
N LEU A 687 -16.20 -9.05 24.47
CA LEU A 687 -15.84 -8.80 23.06
C LEU A 687 -16.45 -7.46 22.62
N LYS A 688 -16.06 -6.37 23.31
CA LYS A 688 -16.63 -5.02 23.15
C LYS A 688 -16.46 -4.36 21.78
N VAL A 689 -15.72 -5.00 20.87
CA VAL A 689 -15.42 -4.53 19.48
C VAL A 689 -16.64 -4.49 18.54
N PHE A 690 -17.87 -4.59 19.06
CA PHE A 690 -19.12 -4.51 18.29
C PHE A 690 -20.23 -3.66 18.96
N GLN A 691 -20.05 -3.12 20.17
CA GLN A 691 -21.11 -2.34 20.84
C GLN A 691 -21.12 -0.85 20.47
N ASP A 692 -19.95 -0.24 20.22
CA ASP A 692 -19.89 1.21 19.95
C ASP A 692 -20.35 1.62 18.54
N LEU A 693 -20.56 0.66 17.63
CA LEU A 693 -21.23 0.92 16.34
C LEU A 693 -22.74 1.20 16.46
N ASN A 694 -23.40 0.77 17.56
CA ASN A 694 -24.81 1.08 17.79
C ASN A 694 -25.03 2.50 18.33
N LYS A 695 -24.07 3.05 19.10
CA LYS A 695 -24.23 4.36 19.76
C LYS A 695 -24.38 5.53 18.77
N THR A 696 -23.83 5.41 17.57
CA THR A 696 -23.95 6.41 16.50
C THR A 696 -25.20 6.21 15.61
N LEU A 697 -25.99 5.14 15.85
CA LEU A 697 -27.15 4.77 15.04
C LEU A 697 -28.46 4.62 15.84
N GLN A 698 -28.45 4.82 17.16
CA GLN A 698 -29.63 4.68 18.03
C GLN A 698 -30.06 6.00 18.71
N GLN A 699 -30.36 7.00 17.88
CA GLN A 699 -31.59 7.77 18.04
C GLN A 699 -32.52 7.30 16.90
N SER A 700 -33.28 6.20 17.05
CA SER A 700 -34.41 6.12 17.97
C SER A 700 -34.68 4.73 18.59
N SER A 701 -35.14 4.76 19.85
CA SER A 701 -35.99 3.81 20.59
C SER A 701 -36.03 2.31 20.22
N SER A 702 -35.61 1.51 21.20
CA SER A 702 -35.90 0.09 21.53
C SER A 702 -37.41 -0.30 21.53
N PRO A 703 -37.84 -1.58 21.69
CA PRO A 703 -37.10 -2.80 22.12
C PRO A 703 -36.95 -3.89 21.04
N GLU A 704 -35.97 -4.82 21.06
CA GLU A 704 -35.24 -5.55 22.12
C GLU A 704 -35.88 -6.87 22.62
N MET A 705 -35.41 -7.99 22.07
CA MET A 705 -34.67 -9.02 22.84
C MET A 705 -33.47 -9.42 21.94
N ASP A 706 -32.19 -9.43 22.33
CA ASP A 706 -31.50 -9.98 23.52
C ASP A 706 -31.66 -11.51 23.68
N LEU A 707 -30.63 -12.33 23.90
CA LEU A 707 -29.22 -12.04 24.19
C LEU A 707 -28.24 -12.95 23.42
N GLN A 708 -26.98 -12.53 23.48
CA GLN A 708 -25.75 -13.29 23.23
C GLN A 708 -25.76 -14.64 24.00
N GLN A 709 -24.97 -15.68 23.69
CA GLN A 709 -23.50 -15.67 23.67
C GLN A 709 -22.85 -16.81 22.85
N ILE A 710 -21.55 -16.66 22.63
CA ILE A 710 -20.66 -17.53 21.85
C ILE A 710 -19.75 -18.28 22.84
N ARG A 711 -19.42 -19.59 22.62
CA ARG A 711 -18.02 -20.12 22.57
C ARG A 711 -17.85 -21.66 22.61
N LYS A 712 -16.92 -22.12 21.74
CA LYS A 712 -15.87 -23.15 21.94
C LYS A 712 -16.23 -24.66 22.13
N LYS A 713 -16.01 -25.40 21.01
CA LYS A 713 -15.10 -26.59 20.89
C LYS A 713 -15.45 -27.89 21.67
N PRO A 714 -14.73 -29.03 21.48
CA PRO A 714 -13.95 -29.53 20.33
C PRO A 714 -14.30 -31.00 19.93
N ARG A 715 -13.51 -31.58 19.00
CA ARG A 715 -12.91 -32.96 18.92
C ARG A 715 -13.44 -34.06 19.88
N LEU A 716 -13.42 -35.37 19.60
CA LEU A 716 -12.66 -36.26 18.70
C LEU A 716 -13.63 -37.38 18.22
N ASP A 717 -13.37 -38.26 17.25
CA ASP A 717 -12.61 -38.24 15.99
C ASP A 717 -13.21 -39.41 15.13
N LYS A 718 -12.59 -40.18 14.21
CA LYS A 718 -11.22 -40.37 13.66
C LYS A 718 -11.34 -40.56 12.13
N GLY A 719 -10.22 -40.49 11.39
CA GLY A 719 -10.09 -41.17 10.08
C GLY A 719 -9.90 -40.31 8.84
N ASN A 720 -9.04 -39.28 8.87
CA ASN A 720 -8.13 -38.94 7.76
C ASN A 720 -7.14 -37.83 8.20
N PHE A 721 -5.90 -38.22 8.50
CA PHE A 721 -4.94 -37.37 9.22
C PHE A 721 -4.13 -36.37 8.36
N SER A 722 -4.35 -36.30 7.04
CA SER A 722 -3.58 -35.44 6.14
C SER A 722 -3.84 -33.94 6.35
N ASN A 723 -5.06 -33.47 6.09
CA ASN A 723 -5.33 -32.03 5.96
C ASN A 723 -5.18 -31.23 7.26
N ILE A 724 -5.65 -31.77 8.40
CA ILE A 724 -5.51 -31.06 9.69
C ILE A 724 -4.05 -31.08 10.16
N LYS A 725 -3.30 -32.17 9.94
CA LYS A 725 -1.87 -32.21 10.26
C LYS A 725 -1.07 -31.28 9.35
N PHE A 726 -1.43 -31.15 8.07
CA PHE A 726 -0.85 -30.17 7.16
C PHE A 726 -1.09 -28.73 7.64
N ILE A 727 -2.34 -28.34 7.92
CA ILE A 727 -2.68 -26.98 8.40
C ILE A 727 -2.03 -26.68 9.75
N LEU A 728 -1.99 -27.64 10.69
CA LEU A 728 -1.32 -27.45 11.97
C LEU A 728 0.20 -27.40 11.83
N ASN A 729 0.81 -28.21 10.95
CA ASN A 729 2.24 -28.15 10.65
C ASN A 729 2.63 -26.81 10.01
N ASP A 730 1.83 -26.28 9.08
CA ASP A 730 2.07 -24.98 8.45
C ASP A 730 1.93 -23.84 9.47
N LEU A 731 0.86 -23.83 10.28
CA LEU A 731 0.71 -22.89 11.38
C LEU A 731 1.84 -22.99 12.42
N ASN A 732 2.35 -24.19 12.70
CA ASN A 732 3.48 -24.38 13.63
C ASN A 732 4.81 -23.96 13.00
N ALA A 733 5.05 -24.27 11.72
CA ALA A 733 6.23 -23.81 10.99
C ALA A 733 6.27 -22.28 10.91
N ASN A 734 5.13 -21.63 10.65
CA ASN A 734 5.04 -20.18 10.57
C ASN A 734 5.10 -19.51 11.96
N THR A 735 4.54 -20.10 13.03
CA THR A 735 4.78 -19.60 14.40
C THR A 735 6.18 -19.92 14.94
N GLN A 736 6.86 -20.95 14.45
CA GLN A 736 8.28 -21.17 14.72
C GLN A 736 9.17 -20.14 14.01
N LYS A 737 8.89 -19.77 12.76
CA LYS A 737 9.55 -18.64 12.07
C LYS A 737 9.34 -17.32 12.83
N LEU A 738 8.10 -17.02 13.25
CA LEU A 738 7.78 -15.81 14.03
C LEU A 738 8.51 -15.75 15.39
N LEU A 739 8.92 -16.90 15.95
CA LEU A 739 9.74 -17.00 17.17
C LEU A 739 11.25 -17.12 16.89
N GLN A 740 11.67 -17.11 15.62
CA GLN A 740 13.06 -17.07 15.16
C GLN A 740 13.45 -15.70 14.58
N ILE A 741 12.47 -14.91 14.12
CA ILE A 741 12.62 -13.47 13.90
C ILE A 741 13.04 -12.81 15.23
N GLU A 742 13.92 -11.80 15.16
CA GLU A 742 14.54 -11.22 16.33
C GLU A 742 13.52 -10.60 17.31
N ARG A 743 13.82 -10.65 18.61
CA ARG A 743 12.91 -10.21 19.69
C ARG A 743 12.67 -8.70 19.76
N SER A 744 13.04 -7.95 18.72
CA SER A 744 12.87 -6.51 18.58
C SER A 744 11.52 -6.11 17.97
N THR A 745 10.83 -7.02 17.26
CA THR A 745 9.59 -6.71 16.52
C THR A 745 8.28 -7.12 17.23
N PHE A 746 8.36 -7.73 18.42
CA PHE A 746 7.19 -8.18 19.19
C PHE A 746 7.34 -7.81 20.67
N ASP A 747 6.27 -7.30 21.27
CA ASP A 747 6.28 -6.95 22.70
C ASP A 747 6.22 -8.21 23.60
N ALA A 748 6.37 -8.04 24.92
CA ALA A 748 6.36 -9.17 25.85
C ALA A 748 5.02 -9.93 25.89
N ASN A 749 3.91 -9.26 25.58
CA ASN A 749 2.57 -9.84 25.50
C ASN A 749 2.36 -10.59 24.18
N ASP A 750 2.85 -10.05 23.06
CA ASP A 750 2.83 -10.70 21.75
C ASP A 750 3.73 -11.93 21.73
N ILE A 751 4.94 -11.85 22.27
CA ILE A 751 5.82 -13.01 22.45
C ILE A 751 5.13 -14.06 23.34
N ALA A 752 4.49 -13.65 24.44
CA ALA A 752 3.71 -14.57 25.28
C ALA A 752 2.50 -15.17 24.53
N LEU A 753 1.80 -14.39 23.71
CA LEU A 753 0.65 -14.85 22.91
C LEU A 753 1.08 -15.84 21.83
N ILE A 754 2.14 -15.55 21.09
CA ILE A 754 2.73 -16.43 20.06
C ILE A 754 3.28 -17.69 20.73
N GLN A 755 3.91 -17.60 21.90
CA GLN A 755 4.33 -18.77 22.68
C GLN A 755 3.13 -19.57 23.22
N VAL A 756 2.01 -18.94 23.60
CA VAL A 756 0.77 -19.64 23.98
C VAL A 756 0.14 -20.31 22.76
N ILE A 757 0.13 -19.68 21.58
CA ILE A 757 -0.34 -20.27 20.33
C ILE A 757 0.52 -21.47 19.97
N ARG A 758 1.85 -21.32 19.91
CA ARG A 758 2.81 -22.41 19.66
C ARG A 758 2.67 -23.53 20.69
N ASN A 759 2.65 -23.24 21.99
CA ASN A 759 2.49 -24.27 23.02
C ASN A 759 1.15 -25.03 22.88
N ASN A 760 0.12 -24.42 22.29
CA ASN A 760 -1.13 -25.11 21.95
C ASN A 760 -1.06 -25.86 20.61
N LEU A 761 -0.25 -25.43 19.64
CA LEU A 761 0.02 -26.13 18.38
C LEU A 761 0.92 -27.36 18.59
N ASP A 762 2.04 -27.22 19.31
CA ASP A 762 2.93 -28.32 19.69
C ASP A 762 2.16 -29.39 20.51
N LYS A 763 1.29 -28.97 21.46
CA LYS A 763 0.34 -29.88 22.18
C LYS A 763 -0.77 -30.48 21.29
N CYS A 764 -0.93 -30.01 20.05
CA CYS A 764 -1.86 -30.55 19.05
C CYS A 764 -1.16 -31.34 17.92
N LEU A 765 0.18 -31.37 17.89
CA LEU A 765 0.99 -32.09 16.90
C LEU A 765 1.79 -33.24 17.49
N ASN A 766 2.14 -33.16 18.77
CA ASN A 766 2.68 -34.25 19.58
C ASN A 766 1.55 -35.11 20.20
N LYS A 767 0.42 -35.23 19.48
CA LYS A 767 -0.78 -36.02 19.78
C LYS A 767 -1.36 -36.58 18.48
#